data_AF-A0A813CK76-F1
#
_entry.id   AF-A0A813CK76-F1
#
_cell.length_a   1.000
_cell.length_b   1.000
_cell.length_c   1.000
_cell.angle_alpha   90.00
_cell.angle_beta   90.00
_cell.angle_gamma   90.00
#
_symmetry.space_group_name_H-M   'P 1'
#
loop_
_entity.id
_entity.type
_entity.pdbx_description
1 polymer ?
#
loop_
_entity_poly.entity_id
_entity_poly.type
_entity_poly.pdbx_seq_one_letter_code
_entity_poly.pdbx_strand_id
1 'polypeptide(L)'
;ILLEAIAEHLADIRAQQKEVVARVSRKVLSLQDLLPPSPFQVAALSLRDIVPACRHGEDRWWEADWLDADLRVYLRDPSIKAAWKAHYAGMPTWGASKEPPEGLVRLLIYTDGSAPGQDPSDILPAAWAMAVWAECSAGLYFVGASAHTTAPPNTPFHLGELQETALTAELLALAWALAWSLDFGYKAGVPLEFRYDATSAGGGVFGSQKLPVLHGPDGEGLAPFVAQLRLTLTQRAKVDHMRVKGHSGELGNELCDIMARFCRKNPSSAYDRCLPTWPAAWYKHELWSWGWLSRYSGPLYPSLPAFEAEAFRLQGQVRHAEPPKLGTQRKAFRRAEVLYQVSLATYNVLTLLDPGAVKHRAARASDPGLMIAGKRDILKKQFLQRGLWMIGMQETRLPTSAILPDKEFLMLNSAADEHGHYGCSLWINLAHVYAEENGVKHRVRKEQVVVTHLSSRHLQVRLEAPRLQLTILVLHAPRIAAQGLDCVEAFWSDRARELRPHSLTSECVVLADANAHLGSVLSDGIGPDGAEEENSEGRFVQNFLQQVGCFAPSTFGEIHRGEHWTWCAPGIGGVKHRLDYVLVPLMWRSFEQGTSVWYDLESLQTRRDHMPLTYWCTFCKSQPATHYHTSVRQSVRPPRDLAPTDRKDFAYRVAALQQVHWLADVDAQYACKVQQLLDIGARFVEPPQRKPTNEYLAASTIDLVQERRDYRAYMCQEEQELKRRLMMIVFVAFRLLSRGQVFTDAMQRLAGEWLADIDHSLAQALERYGELTVAIRAAVKRDRVKYLEGLSEAVTLQDLRHPRALYASVRKAFPRAASSRRSLFQPLPAVRLSDGTLAQGPEAKALRWTEFFQAQEAGLQVTAAEYSERFRASGTAVFPDGCVFDVNALPGIGELEQQLHVAKYGKASGPDAITAELLRVSVPHVAAHLFQVCLKAALQVKEPVEWRGGALLCLAKRAAAAFECKAFRSILVASVVSKAHHRLLRAKLMPAFQGYKTELQSGQMAGTGVDSLSLLVRTYQLRAQQRRQVSSLTFFDVKAAFYRVIRQALLKAAPDSGDKEFLEVLYDLGVPADALPELVSHLRNMAVLAESGVGPHMQAQVSDLFQGSWFRMDGAGPLVATRRGTRPEDPLADLLFAFSFTAYLRCAERALQAKGLSTQLDAPRHEVPAGLETSAGPKPPEAASGPETPAQDDAASTIKVKSL
;
A
#
# COMPACT_ATOMS: atom_id res chain seq x y z
N ILE A 1 -14.36 -0.78 61.48
CA ILE A 1 -13.16 -1.50 61.99
C ILE A 1 -11.83 -0.91 61.50
N LEU A 2 -11.40 -0.99 60.23
CA LEU A 2 -10.09 -0.41 59.82
C LEU A 2 -10.06 1.14 59.82
N LEU A 3 -11.14 1.78 59.37
CA LEU A 3 -11.27 3.24 59.36
C LEU A 3 -11.52 3.83 60.76
N GLU A 4 -12.23 3.09 61.63
CA GLU A 4 -12.41 3.46 63.04
C GLU A 4 -11.11 3.30 63.83
N ALA A 5 -10.33 2.23 63.58
CA ALA A 5 -9.02 2.03 64.19
C ALA A 5 -8.02 3.13 63.78
N ILE A 6 -8.07 3.62 62.53
CA ILE A 6 -7.23 4.74 62.08
C ILE A 6 -7.70 6.07 62.70
N ALA A 7 -9.01 6.27 62.85
CA ALA A 7 -9.56 7.48 63.47
C ALA A 7 -9.28 7.55 64.98
N GLU A 8 -9.42 6.45 65.72
CA GLU A 8 -9.06 6.35 67.14
C GLU A 8 -7.56 6.50 67.36
N HIS A 9 -6.73 5.88 66.51
CA HIS A 9 -5.27 5.99 66.63
C HIS A 9 -4.74 7.41 66.31
N LEU A 10 -5.42 8.16 65.43
CA LEU A 10 -5.09 9.56 65.15
C LEU A 10 -5.67 10.54 66.18
N ALA A 11 -6.72 10.16 66.91
CA ALA A 11 -7.30 10.95 67.99
C ALA A 11 -6.41 10.89 69.26
N ASP A 12 -5.87 9.71 69.60
CA ASP A 12 -4.96 9.53 70.75
C ASP A 12 -3.64 10.29 70.58
N ILE A 13 -3.12 10.39 69.35
CA ILE A 13 -1.88 11.14 69.05
C ILE A 13 -2.08 12.65 69.23
N ARG A 14 -3.29 13.19 69.02
CA ARG A 14 -3.59 14.61 69.23
C ARG A 14 -3.72 14.98 70.71
N ALA A 15 -4.09 14.04 71.58
CA ALA A 15 -4.15 14.26 73.02
C ALA A 15 -2.75 14.26 73.67
N GLN A 16 -1.85 13.37 73.24
CA GLN A 16 -0.49 13.28 73.79
C GLN A 16 0.47 14.40 73.33
N GLN A 17 0.13 15.14 72.27
CA GLN A 17 0.98 16.24 71.78
C GLN A 17 0.87 17.56 72.56
N LYS A 18 -0.02 17.67 73.56
CA LYS A 18 -0.10 18.89 74.39
C LYS A 18 0.89 18.94 75.56
N GLU A 19 1.50 17.82 75.97
CA GLU A 19 2.39 17.79 77.15
C GLU A 19 3.88 17.60 76.86
N VAL A 20 4.30 17.38 75.61
CA VAL A 20 5.74 17.23 75.25
C VAL A 20 6.19 18.31 74.24
N VAL A 21 5.70 19.53 74.42
CA VAL A 21 6.22 20.74 73.72
C VAL A 21 7.03 21.57 74.70
N ALA A 22 8.07 20.96 75.27
CA ALA A 22 9.19 21.67 75.85
C ALA A 22 10.46 20.87 75.53
N ARG A 23 11.19 21.33 74.50
CA ARG A 23 12.47 20.77 73.98
C ARG A 23 12.40 19.51 73.12
N VAL A 24 11.78 19.61 71.94
CA VAL A 24 12.27 18.89 70.75
C VAL A 24 12.31 19.89 69.61
N SER A 25 13.51 20.18 69.09
CA SER A 25 13.65 20.94 67.84
C SER A 25 12.94 20.17 66.74
N ARG A 26 11.80 20.67 66.24
CA ARG A 26 11.18 20.13 65.02
C ARG A 26 12.18 20.32 63.88
N LYS A 27 12.91 19.25 63.52
CA LYS A 27 13.60 19.21 62.23
C LYS A 27 12.52 19.12 61.15
N VAL A 28 12.26 20.23 60.49
CA VAL A 28 11.44 20.25 59.27
C VAL A 28 12.28 19.53 58.21
N LEU A 29 11.89 18.30 57.85
CA LEU A 29 12.44 17.61 56.69
C LEU A 29 11.72 18.16 55.46
N SER A 30 12.34 19.10 54.77
CA SER A 30 11.89 19.54 53.46
C SER A 30 12.40 18.54 52.42
N LEU A 31 11.48 17.92 51.67
CA LEU A 31 11.84 17.06 50.52
C LEU A 31 12.70 17.82 49.50
N GLN A 32 12.50 19.13 49.36
CA GLN A 32 13.31 20.01 48.50
C GLN A 32 14.77 20.12 48.97
N ASP A 33 15.01 20.00 50.27
CA ASP A 33 16.36 20.08 50.85
C ASP A 33 17.08 18.72 50.82
N LEU A 34 16.34 17.63 50.54
CA LEU A 34 16.85 16.24 50.54
C LEU A 34 17.00 15.64 49.14
N LEU A 35 16.26 16.14 48.15
CA LEU A 35 16.31 15.69 46.75
C LEU A 35 16.43 16.90 45.82
N PRO A 36 17.65 17.34 45.48
CA PRO A 36 17.82 18.45 44.55
C PRO A 36 17.22 18.10 43.17
N PRO A 37 16.56 19.05 42.48
CA PRO A 37 16.03 18.81 41.15
C PRO A 37 17.16 18.49 40.17
N SER A 38 16.91 17.57 39.24
CA SER A 38 17.86 17.26 38.18
C SER A 38 18.08 18.46 37.25
N PRO A 39 19.20 18.51 36.50
CA PRO A 39 19.42 19.57 35.50
C PRO A 39 18.25 19.72 34.52
N PHE A 40 17.69 18.60 34.06
CA PHE A 40 16.52 18.59 33.20
C PHE A 40 15.28 19.17 33.89
N GLN A 41 15.03 18.81 35.16
CA GLN A 41 13.93 19.37 35.93
C GLN A 41 14.05 20.88 36.08
N VAL A 42 15.25 21.40 36.37
CA VAL A 42 15.51 22.84 36.45
C VAL A 42 15.20 23.53 35.13
N ALA A 43 15.69 22.99 34.00
CA ALA A 43 15.39 23.52 32.67
C ALA A 43 13.89 23.50 32.34
N ALA A 44 13.19 22.41 32.67
CA ALA A 44 11.75 22.29 32.45
C ALA A 44 10.95 23.31 33.28
N LEU A 45 11.36 23.55 34.53
CA LEU A 45 10.75 24.57 35.39
C LEU A 45 11.06 25.99 34.89
N SER A 46 12.27 26.25 34.40
CA SER A 46 12.62 27.54 33.78
C SER A 46 11.79 27.83 32.52
N LEU A 47 11.63 26.84 31.64
CA LEU A 47 10.75 26.97 30.47
C LEU A 47 9.30 27.26 30.88
N ARG A 48 8.81 26.59 31.93
CA ARG A 48 7.47 26.83 32.46
C ARG A 48 7.29 28.28 32.89
N ASP A 49 8.30 28.90 33.48
CA ASP A 49 8.24 30.29 33.93
C ASP A 49 8.27 31.29 32.77
N ILE A 50 8.89 30.92 31.63
CA ILE A 50 8.88 31.70 30.39
C ILE A 50 7.53 31.62 29.67
N VAL A 51 6.96 30.42 29.53
CA VAL A 51 5.70 30.22 28.79
C VAL A 51 4.52 30.80 29.58
N PRO A 52 3.69 31.69 28.99
CA PRO A 52 2.58 32.34 29.70
C PRO A 52 1.60 31.33 30.32
N ALA A 53 1.14 31.59 31.54
CA ALA A 53 0.14 30.74 32.21
C ALA A 53 -1.27 30.97 31.69
N CYS A 54 -2.09 29.91 31.64
CA CYS A 54 -3.52 30.05 31.41
C CYS A 54 -4.19 30.60 32.68
N ARG A 55 -4.65 31.84 32.65
CA ARG A 55 -5.47 32.49 33.69
C ARG A 55 -6.94 32.43 33.29
N HIS A 56 -7.80 31.91 34.17
CA HIS A 56 -9.25 31.89 34.01
C HIS A 56 -9.88 32.92 34.96
N GLY A 57 -10.89 33.67 34.51
CA GLY A 57 -11.67 34.60 35.36
C GLY A 57 -11.28 36.07 35.32
N GLU A 58 -10.51 36.53 34.32
CA GLU A 58 -10.36 37.97 34.03
C GLU A 58 -11.41 38.36 32.96
N ASP A 59 -12.49 39.04 33.36
CA ASP A 59 -13.65 39.35 32.50
C ASP A 59 -13.36 40.32 31.35
N ARG A 60 -12.17 40.95 31.32
CA ARG A 60 -11.83 42.04 30.38
C ARG A 60 -10.50 41.80 29.66
N TRP A 61 -10.50 40.86 28.73
CA TRP A 61 -9.32 40.50 27.94
C TRP A 61 -8.77 41.64 27.05
N TRP A 62 -9.57 42.68 26.81
CA TRP A 62 -9.27 43.81 25.92
C TRP A 62 -8.70 45.06 26.63
N GLU A 63 -8.57 45.06 27.96
CA GLU A 63 -8.13 46.26 28.70
C GLU A 63 -6.61 46.45 28.79
N ALA A 64 -5.82 45.42 28.47
CA ALA A 64 -4.37 45.44 28.70
C ALA A 64 -3.59 44.64 27.64
N ASP A 65 -4.06 44.63 26.39
CA ASP A 65 -3.33 44.03 25.28
C ASP A 65 -2.28 44.98 24.68
N TRP A 66 -1.54 44.50 23.69
CA TRP A 66 -0.48 45.26 23.02
C TRP A 66 -0.81 45.63 21.56
N LEU A 67 -2.08 45.52 21.15
CA LEU A 67 -2.51 45.91 19.82
C LEU A 67 -2.73 47.43 19.74
N ASP A 68 -2.44 47.99 18.57
CA ASP A 68 -2.72 49.39 18.27
C ASP A 68 -4.06 49.50 17.53
N ALA A 69 -5.01 50.21 18.14
CA ALA A 69 -6.29 50.52 17.51
C ALA A 69 -6.23 51.79 16.64
N ASP A 70 -5.15 52.58 16.71
CA ASP A 70 -5.00 53.83 15.96
C ASP A 70 -4.39 53.61 14.57
N LEU A 71 -5.27 53.56 13.56
CA LEU A 71 -4.82 53.40 12.17
C LEU A 71 -4.43 54.73 11.48
N ARG A 72 -4.48 55.89 12.17
CA ARG A 72 -4.30 57.21 11.52
C ARG A 72 -2.96 57.36 10.79
N VAL A 73 -1.90 56.71 11.27
CA VAL A 73 -0.57 56.77 10.63
C VAL A 73 -0.60 56.12 9.24
N TYR A 74 -1.29 54.99 9.10
CA TYR A 74 -1.43 54.29 7.82
C TYR A 74 -2.35 55.09 6.88
N LEU A 75 -3.48 55.60 7.38
CA LEU A 75 -4.46 56.33 6.55
C LEU A 75 -3.91 57.62 5.91
N ARG A 76 -2.83 58.19 6.46
CA ARG A 76 -2.12 59.34 5.89
C ARG A 76 -1.24 58.98 4.69
N ASP A 77 -0.91 57.70 4.47
CA ASP A 77 -0.10 57.26 3.33
C ASP A 77 -0.84 57.55 1.99
N PRO A 78 -0.26 58.35 1.08
CA PRO A 78 -0.89 58.67 -0.21
C PRO A 78 -1.06 57.46 -1.14
N SER A 79 -0.36 56.34 -0.90
CA SER A 79 -0.42 55.14 -1.72
C SER A 79 -1.65 54.25 -1.48
N ILE A 80 -2.39 54.48 -0.38
CA ILE A 80 -3.62 53.74 -0.07
C ILE A 80 -4.81 54.33 -0.83
N LYS A 81 -5.63 53.47 -1.45
CA LYS A 81 -6.84 53.87 -2.18
C LYS A 81 -7.84 54.60 -1.27
N ALA A 82 -8.45 55.67 -1.78
CA ALA A 82 -9.42 56.49 -1.03
C ALA A 82 -10.60 55.69 -0.46
N ALA A 83 -11.06 54.65 -1.18
CA ALA A 83 -12.13 53.76 -0.72
C ALA A 83 -11.76 53.03 0.60
N TRP A 84 -10.53 52.52 0.72
CA TRP A 84 -10.05 51.88 1.95
C TRP A 84 -9.88 52.88 3.08
N LYS A 85 -9.42 54.09 2.78
CA LYS A 85 -9.31 55.16 3.78
C LYS A 85 -10.66 55.52 4.39
N ALA A 86 -11.68 55.69 3.55
CA ALA A 86 -13.04 55.97 4.01
C ALA A 86 -13.61 54.83 4.85
N HIS A 87 -13.34 53.57 4.46
CA HIS A 87 -13.82 52.40 5.18
C HIS A 87 -13.20 52.29 6.58
N TYR A 88 -11.87 52.30 6.70
CA TYR A 88 -11.19 52.15 8.00
C TYR A 88 -11.37 53.36 8.92
N ALA A 89 -11.61 54.56 8.39
CA ALA A 89 -11.93 55.73 9.20
C ALA A 89 -13.33 55.66 9.85
N GLY A 90 -14.26 54.93 9.23
CA GLY A 90 -15.65 54.80 9.69
C GLY A 90 -16.01 53.45 10.32
N MET A 91 -15.03 52.54 10.48
CA MET A 91 -15.31 51.21 11.02
C MET A 91 -15.52 51.24 12.54
N PRO A 92 -16.42 50.40 13.09
CA PRO A 92 -16.63 50.32 14.53
C PRO A 92 -15.43 49.66 15.21
N THR A 93 -14.94 50.28 16.28
CA THR A 93 -13.81 49.77 17.08
C THR A 93 -14.29 49.17 18.41
N TRP A 94 -13.61 48.11 18.84
CA TRP A 94 -13.83 47.46 20.12
C TRP A 94 -13.38 48.41 21.24
N GLY A 95 -14.23 48.63 22.24
CA GLY A 95 -13.93 49.54 23.35
C GLY A 95 -14.23 51.03 23.09
N ALA A 96 -14.78 51.41 21.92
CA ALA A 96 -15.30 52.77 21.70
C ALA A 96 -16.56 53.07 22.54
N SER A 97 -17.31 52.04 22.95
CA SER A 97 -18.42 52.12 23.89
C SER A 97 -17.99 51.69 25.30
N LYS A 98 -18.61 52.26 26.35
CA LYS A 98 -18.33 51.92 27.75
C LYS A 98 -18.66 50.46 28.12
N GLU A 99 -19.55 49.83 27.36
CA GLU A 99 -19.91 48.42 27.49
C GLU A 99 -19.55 47.67 26.19
N PRO A 100 -19.00 46.45 26.29
CA PRO A 100 -18.66 45.66 25.12
C PRO A 100 -19.93 45.23 24.36
N PRO A 101 -19.88 45.12 23.02
CA PRO A 101 -21.00 44.62 22.24
C PRO A 101 -21.47 43.23 22.71
N GLU A 102 -22.78 43.06 22.91
CA GLU A 102 -23.34 41.76 23.32
C GLU A 102 -23.18 40.69 22.22
N GLY A 103 -23.01 39.43 22.65
CA GLY A 103 -23.02 38.28 21.75
C GLY A 103 -21.76 38.10 20.91
N LEU A 104 -20.57 38.19 21.52
CA LEU A 104 -19.31 37.79 20.88
C LEU A 104 -19.37 36.33 20.44
N VAL A 105 -19.17 36.08 19.14
CA VAL A 105 -19.28 34.77 18.51
C VAL A 105 -17.90 34.13 18.30
N ARG A 106 -16.94 34.90 17.79
CA ARG A 106 -15.55 34.48 17.54
C ARG A 106 -14.62 35.68 17.35
N LEU A 107 -13.32 35.44 17.47
CA LEU A 107 -12.29 36.41 17.07
C LEU A 107 -11.71 36.00 15.71
N LEU A 108 -11.69 36.95 14.77
CA LEU A 108 -11.07 36.81 13.45
C LEU A 108 -9.69 37.46 13.49
N ILE A 109 -8.65 36.67 13.23
CA ILE A 109 -7.26 37.12 13.29
C ILE A 109 -6.67 37.03 11.89
N TYR A 110 -6.37 38.16 11.28
CA TYR A 110 -5.78 38.24 9.96
C TYR A 110 -4.27 38.42 10.07
N THR A 111 -3.54 37.82 9.14
CA THR A 111 -2.07 37.90 9.07
C THR A 111 -1.62 38.05 7.62
N ASP A 112 -0.63 38.90 7.39
CA ASP A 112 0.00 39.07 6.08
C ASP A 112 1.48 39.48 6.21
N GLY A 113 2.25 39.25 5.15
CA GLY A 113 3.68 39.54 5.08
C GLY A 113 4.11 40.23 3.78
N SER A 114 5.06 41.15 3.88
CA SER A 114 5.67 41.85 2.76
C SER A 114 7.19 41.67 2.77
N ALA A 115 7.80 41.37 1.62
CA ALA A 115 9.24 41.13 1.50
C ALA A 115 9.74 41.57 0.11
N PRO A 116 11.06 41.59 -0.14
CA PRO A 116 11.62 41.89 -1.45
C PRO A 116 11.07 40.94 -2.52
N GLY A 117 10.82 41.47 -3.72
CA GLY A 117 10.46 40.66 -4.89
C GLY A 117 11.66 39.90 -5.47
N GLN A 118 11.62 39.59 -6.77
CA GLN A 118 12.80 39.05 -7.49
C GLN A 118 13.84 40.14 -7.82
N ASP A 119 13.63 41.37 -7.37
CA ASP A 119 14.54 42.50 -7.60
C ASP A 119 15.73 42.43 -6.63
N PRO A 120 16.96 42.16 -7.12
CA PRO A 120 18.14 42.07 -6.27
C PRO A 120 18.55 43.41 -5.65
N SER A 121 18.00 44.54 -6.12
CA SER A 121 18.31 45.88 -5.62
C SER A 121 17.46 46.30 -4.41
N ASP A 122 16.41 45.54 -4.10
CA ASP A 122 15.52 45.83 -2.98
C ASP A 122 16.08 45.25 -1.66
N ILE A 123 16.84 46.10 -0.96
CA ILE A 123 17.52 45.77 0.31
C ILE A 123 16.65 46.02 1.55
N LEU A 124 15.37 46.36 1.39
CA LEU A 124 14.48 46.63 2.54
C LEU A 124 14.13 45.33 3.27
N PRO A 125 14.09 45.35 4.62
CA PRO A 125 13.75 44.17 5.41
C PRO A 125 12.34 43.67 5.11
N ALA A 126 12.09 42.40 5.38
CA ALA A 126 10.75 41.85 5.39
C ALA A 126 9.94 42.46 6.55
N ALA A 127 8.64 42.58 6.35
CA ALA A 127 7.70 43.15 7.31
C ALA A 127 6.47 42.27 7.42
N TRP A 128 5.91 42.20 8.62
CA TRP A 128 4.75 41.39 8.94
C TRP A 128 3.67 42.27 9.56
N ALA A 129 2.42 41.86 9.41
CA ALA A 129 1.28 42.52 10.03
C ALA A 129 0.27 41.48 10.51
N MET A 130 -0.35 41.77 11.65
CA MET A 130 -1.52 41.07 12.14
C MET A 130 -2.59 42.07 12.55
N ALA A 131 -3.85 41.66 12.49
CA ALA A 131 -4.95 42.45 12.97
C ALA A 131 -6.11 41.58 13.46
N VAL A 132 -6.83 42.06 14.46
CA VAL A 132 -7.86 41.30 15.18
C VAL A 132 -9.21 42.00 15.08
N TRP A 133 -10.24 41.23 14.77
CA TRP A 133 -11.63 41.66 14.77
C TRP A 133 -12.48 40.75 15.63
N ALA A 134 -13.44 41.33 16.32
CA ALA A 134 -14.45 40.63 17.09
C ALA A 134 -15.75 40.56 16.28
N GLU A 135 -16.22 39.34 16.01
CA GLU A 135 -17.52 39.12 15.37
C GLU A 135 -18.58 38.95 16.44
N CYS A 136 -19.51 39.91 16.49
CA CYS A 136 -20.65 39.91 17.40
C CYS A 136 -21.96 39.77 16.63
N SER A 137 -23.05 39.51 17.35
CA SER A 137 -24.41 39.47 16.79
C SER A 137 -24.79 40.75 16.01
N ALA A 138 -24.28 41.90 16.45
CA ALA A 138 -24.54 43.21 15.84
C ALA A 138 -23.63 43.56 14.64
N GLY A 139 -22.54 42.82 14.43
CA GLY A 139 -21.57 43.10 13.37
C GLY A 139 -20.11 42.84 13.76
N LEU A 140 -19.20 43.30 12.90
CA LEU A 140 -17.76 43.08 13.04
C LEU A 140 -17.10 44.34 13.62
N TYR A 141 -16.35 44.20 14.70
CA TYR A 141 -15.67 45.30 15.41
C TYR A 141 -14.15 45.12 15.34
N PHE A 142 -13.43 46.19 15.03
CA PHE A 142 -11.96 46.17 15.01
C PHE A 142 -11.39 46.26 16.42
N VAL A 143 -10.61 45.25 16.83
CA VAL A 143 -9.98 45.22 18.16
C VAL A 143 -8.68 46.01 18.15
N GLY A 144 -7.81 45.73 17.18
CA GLY A 144 -6.51 46.38 17.04
C GLY A 144 -5.60 45.62 16.09
N ALA A 145 -4.43 46.18 15.80
CA ALA A 145 -3.45 45.61 14.89
C ALA A 145 -2.00 45.83 15.36
N SER A 146 -1.07 45.05 14.83
CA SER A 146 0.37 45.22 15.06
C SER A 146 1.12 44.88 13.79
N ALA A 147 2.09 45.73 13.41
CA ALA A 147 2.90 45.52 12.22
C ALA A 147 4.30 46.09 12.40
N HIS A 148 5.31 45.29 12.06
CA HIS A 148 6.72 45.65 12.22
C HIS A 148 7.59 44.92 11.17
N THR A 149 8.84 45.35 11.05
CA THR A 149 9.86 44.65 10.26
C THR A 149 10.46 43.46 11.02
N THR A 150 11.27 42.64 10.36
CA THR A 150 12.10 41.61 11.01
C THR A 150 12.95 42.20 12.13
N ALA A 151 13.29 41.38 13.12
CA ALA A 151 14.08 41.80 14.27
C ALA A 151 15.53 41.31 14.13
N PRO A 152 16.55 42.14 14.47
CA PRO A 152 17.93 41.67 14.48
C PRO A 152 18.16 40.55 15.52
N PRO A 153 19.05 39.56 15.27
CA PRO A 153 19.26 38.39 16.14
C PRO A 153 19.55 38.68 17.62
N ASN A 154 20.19 39.82 17.89
CA ASN A 154 20.57 40.22 19.25
C ASN A 154 19.47 40.96 20.02
N THR A 155 18.26 41.07 19.45
CA THR A 155 17.12 41.74 20.11
C THR A 155 16.23 40.74 20.86
N PRO A 156 15.42 41.20 21.84
CA PRO A 156 14.46 40.34 22.54
C PRO A 156 13.20 40.02 21.73
N PHE A 157 13.18 40.33 20.43
CA PHE A 157 12.04 40.14 19.52
C PHE A 157 12.38 39.25 18.32
N HIS A 158 13.61 38.74 18.24
CA HIS A 158 14.03 37.78 17.22
C HIS A 158 13.51 36.38 17.55
N LEU A 159 12.79 35.76 16.60
CA LEU A 159 12.12 34.46 16.75
C LEU A 159 12.77 33.37 15.88
N GLY A 160 14.03 33.56 15.48
CA GLY A 160 14.74 32.63 14.61
C GLY A 160 14.52 32.87 13.12
N GLU A 161 14.09 34.07 12.71
CA GLU A 161 14.14 34.47 11.31
C GLU A 161 15.60 34.51 10.79
N LEU A 162 15.83 33.91 9.62
CA LEU A 162 17.18 33.75 9.03
C LEU A 162 17.34 34.48 7.70
N GLN A 163 16.24 34.68 6.96
CA GLN A 163 16.24 35.23 5.61
C GLN A 163 15.10 36.23 5.46
N GLU A 164 15.33 37.29 4.69
CA GLU A 164 14.34 38.34 4.39
C GLU A 164 13.44 37.92 3.22
N THR A 165 12.58 36.91 3.45
CA THR A 165 11.70 36.34 2.41
C THR A 165 10.23 36.57 2.72
N ALA A 166 9.38 36.50 1.70
CA ALA A 166 7.93 36.57 1.86
C ALA A 166 7.42 35.47 2.82
N LEU A 167 8.00 34.28 2.74
CA LEU A 167 7.67 33.18 3.65
C LEU A 167 8.03 33.50 5.11
N THR A 168 9.18 34.14 5.35
CA THR A 168 9.59 34.59 6.69
C THR A 168 8.60 35.62 7.23
N ALA A 169 8.23 36.61 6.41
CA ALA A 169 7.26 37.64 6.79
C ALA A 169 5.92 37.04 7.24
N GLU A 170 5.39 36.12 6.44
CA GLU A 170 4.12 35.43 6.71
C GLU A 170 4.17 34.57 7.98
N LEU A 171 5.30 33.88 8.20
CA LEU A 171 5.50 33.10 9.43
C LEU A 171 5.62 33.98 10.67
N LEU A 172 6.27 35.15 10.58
CA LEU A 172 6.35 36.11 11.68
C LEU A 172 4.98 36.70 12.00
N ALA A 173 4.18 37.02 10.98
CA ALA A 173 2.80 37.48 11.17
C ALA A 173 1.98 36.47 11.97
N LEU A 174 2.07 35.19 11.60
CA LEU A 174 1.44 34.08 12.33
C LEU A 174 2.02 33.90 13.74
N ALA A 175 3.33 34.02 13.91
CA ALA A 175 3.99 33.86 15.21
C ALA A 175 3.49 34.89 16.22
N TRP A 176 3.47 36.18 15.84
CA TRP A 176 3.00 37.25 16.70
C TRP A 176 1.49 37.19 16.94
N ALA A 177 0.70 36.80 15.93
CA ALA A 177 -0.73 36.54 16.10
C ALA A 177 -1.03 35.41 17.09
N LEU A 178 -0.25 34.33 17.05
CA LEU A 178 -0.33 33.24 18.03
C LEU A 178 0.14 33.67 19.42
N ALA A 179 1.19 34.50 19.50
CA ALA A 179 1.66 35.05 20.77
C ALA A 179 0.58 35.93 21.43
N TRP A 180 -0.07 36.82 20.67
CA TRP A 180 -1.20 37.62 21.16
C TRP A 180 -2.34 36.73 21.67
N SER A 181 -2.65 35.69 20.91
CA SER A 181 -3.71 34.74 21.25
C SER A 181 -3.43 33.96 22.54
N LEU A 182 -2.15 33.69 22.82
CA LEU A 182 -1.70 32.99 24.04
C LEU A 182 -1.71 33.90 25.28
N ASP A 183 -1.51 35.20 25.12
CA ASP A 183 -1.56 36.18 26.22
C ASP A 183 -3.00 36.66 26.49
N PHE A 184 -3.78 36.91 25.43
CA PHE A 184 -5.08 37.60 25.51
C PHE A 184 -6.21 36.84 24.80
N GLY A 185 -6.02 36.43 23.54
CA GLY A 185 -7.12 35.94 22.70
C GLY A 185 -7.92 34.78 23.29
N TYR A 186 -7.26 33.80 23.92
CA TYR A 186 -7.95 32.64 24.52
C TYR A 186 -8.92 33.03 25.66
N LYS A 187 -8.68 34.16 26.33
CA LYS A 187 -9.50 34.64 27.46
C LYS A 187 -10.89 35.06 27.02
N ALA A 188 -11.10 35.33 25.73
CA ALA A 188 -12.41 35.68 25.19
C ALA A 188 -13.43 34.52 25.28
N GLY A 189 -12.99 33.27 25.51
CA GLY A 189 -13.88 32.12 25.67
C GLY A 189 -14.61 31.70 24.39
N VAL A 190 -14.29 32.31 23.25
CA VAL A 190 -14.88 32.05 21.94
C VAL A 190 -13.85 31.43 21.00
N PRO A 191 -14.26 30.79 19.88
CA PRO A 191 -13.34 30.27 18.89
C PRO A 191 -12.45 31.38 18.29
N LEU A 192 -11.19 31.04 18.02
CA LEU A 192 -10.22 31.91 17.34
C LEU A 192 -10.05 31.43 15.90
N GLU A 193 -10.32 32.28 14.91
CA GLU A 193 -10.19 31.92 13.50
C GLU A 193 -9.06 32.70 12.82
N PHE A 194 -8.01 32.00 12.42
CA PHE A 194 -6.86 32.58 11.73
C PHE A 194 -7.09 32.62 10.21
N ARG A 195 -6.91 33.81 9.61
CA ARG A 195 -7.10 34.07 8.19
C ARG A 195 -5.79 34.57 7.57
N TYR A 196 -5.33 33.88 6.52
CA TYR A 196 -4.05 34.14 5.87
C TYR A 196 -4.13 33.88 4.36
N ASP A 197 -3.28 34.53 3.56
CA ASP A 197 -3.18 34.27 2.11
C ASP A 197 -2.17 33.16 1.78
N ALA A 198 -0.99 33.20 2.40
CA ALA A 198 0.09 32.26 2.14
C ALA A 198 -0.24 30.83 2.62
N THR A 199 -0.69 29.99 1.69
CA THR A 199 -0.98 28.56 1.95
C THR A 199 0.21 27.76 2.46
N SER A 200 1.44 28.12 2.07
CA SER A 200 2.66 27.45 2.55
C SER A 200 2.92 27.72 4.02
N ALA A 201 2.77 28.98 4.47
CA ALA A 201 2.95 29.38 5.85
C ALA A 201 1.80 28.89 6.72
N GLY A 202 0.59 29.43 6.51
CA GLY A 202 -0.55 29.08 7.36
C GLY A 202 -0.98 27.62 7.21
N GLY A 203 -0.99 27.09 5.99
CA GLY A 203 -1.31 25.68 5.78
C GLY A 203 -0.31 24.73 6.44
N GLY A 204 0.97 25.10 6.50
CA GLY A 204 2.01 24.38 7.24
C GLY A 204 1.86 24.50 8.76
N VAL A 205 1.68 25.72 9.28
CA VAL A 205 1.56 26.00 10.72
C VAL A 205 0.36 25.30 11.33
N PHE A 206 -0.81 25.29 10.66
CA PHE A 206 -2.02 24.61 11.12
C PHE A 206 -2.12 23.13 10.72
N GLY A 207 -1.08 22.56 10.10
CA GLY A 207 -0.97 21.13 9.79
C GLY A 207 -1.92 20.62 8.69
N SER A 208 -2.41 21.51 7.83
CA SER A 208 -3.13 21.12 6.60
C SER A 208 -2.16 20.70 5.48
N GLN A 209 -0.90 21.16 5.56
CA GLN A 209 0.19 20.88 4.64
C GLN A 209 1.49 20.62 5.42
N LYS A 210 2.51 20.12 4.71
CA LYS A 210 3.85 19.99 5.28
C LYS A 210 4.38 21.39 5.63
N LEU A 211 5.01 21.51 6.79
CA LEU A 211 5.67 22.73 7.23
C LEU A 211 6.79 23.11 6.24
N PRO A 212 6.92 24.40 5.89
CA PRO A 212 7.97 24.85 4.98
C PRO A 212 9.36 24.67 5.60
N VAL A 213 10.35 24.35 4.76
CA VAL A 213 11.74 24.20 5.17
C VAL A 213 12.50 25.44 4.68
N LEU A 214 12.97 26.25 5.63
CA LEU A 214 13.90 27.35 5.36
C LEU A 214 15.31 26.83 5.70
N HIS A 215 16.21 26.81 4.71
CA HIS A 215 17.58 26.33 4.90
C HIS A 215 18.41 27.40 5.63
N GLY A 216 19.01 27.02 6.76
CA GLY A 216 19.97 27.82 7.52
C GLY A 216 21.19 27.00 7.92
N PRO A 217 22.38 27.60 8.06
CA PRO A 217 23.61 26.87 8.38
C PRO A 217 23.63 26.27 9.80
N ASP A 218 22.96 26.87 10.80
CA ASP A 218 23.22 26.54 12.22
C ASP A 218 21.98 26.43 13.16
N GLY A 219 20.74 26.22 12.67
CA GLY A 219 19.60 26.12 13.61
C GLY A 219 18.26 25.64 13.08
N GLU A 220 17.36 25.29 14.00
CA GLU A 220 15.94 25.03 13.72
C GLU A 220 15.24 26.36 13.40
N GLY A 221 14.67 26.46 12.19
CA GLY A 221 14.11 27.71 11.68
C GLY A 221 12.82 28.16 12.38
N LEU A 222 12.39 29.38 12.07
CA LEU A 222 11.16 30.00 12.56
C LEU A 222 9.90 29.09 12.47
N ALA A 223 9.71 28.36 11.37
CA ALA A 223 8.47 27.60 11.13
C ALA A 223 8.16 26.52 12.21
N PRO A 224 9.11 25.65 12.61
CA PRO A 224 8.94 24.76 13.76
C PRO A 224 8.51 25.46 15.04
N PHE A 225 9.08 26.63 15.34
CA PHE A 225 8.72 27.40 16.53
C PHE A 225 7.27 27.93 16.46
N VAL A 226 6.84 28.46 15.31
CA VAL A 226 5.44 28.89 15.11
C VAL A 226 4.46 27.73 15.31
N ALA A 227 4.82 26.51 14.89
CA ALA A 227 4.01 25.34 15.15
C ALA A 227 3.88 25.03 16.65
N GLN A 228 4.91 25.28 17.47
CA GLN A 228 4.84 25.14 18.93
C GLN A 228 3.86 26.13 19.56
N LEU A 229 3.86 27.38 19.09
CA LEU A 229 2.88 28.39 19.54
C LEU A 229 1.45 27.92 19.26
N ARG A 230 1.20 27.37 18.05
CA ARG A 230 -0.10 26.79 17.67
C ARG A 230 -0.48 25.61 18.57
N LEU A 231 0.43 24.68 18.82
CA LEU A 231 0.19 23.53 19.69
C LEU A 231 -0.18 23.94 21.11
N THR A 232 0.50 24.96 21.66
CA THR A 232 0.16 25.54 22.97
C THR A 232 -1.23 26.19 22.94
N LEU A 233 -1.56 26.94 21.90
CA LEU A 233 -2.85 27.65 21.81
C LEU A 233 -4.03 26.68 21.69
N THR A 234 -3.88 25.60 20.92
CA THR A 234 -4.94 24.59 20.74
C THR A 234 -5.31 23.84 22.02
N GLN A 235 -4.49 23.93 23.07
CA GLN A 235 -4.83 23.40 24.40
C GLN A 235 -5.63 24.38 25.26
N ARG A 236 -5.63 25.67 24.91
CA ARG A 236 -6.29 26.75 25.67
C ARG A 236 -7.58 27.24 25.04
N ALA A 237 -7.68 27.19 23.72
CA ALA A 237 -8.82 27.67 22.95
C ALA A 237 -9.12 26.76 21.75
N LYS A 238 -10.36 26.84 21.27
CA LYS A 238 -10.72 26.28 19.96
C LYS A 238 -10.11 27.17 18.87
N VAL A 239 -9.26 26.58 18.05
CA VAL A 239 -8.56 27.30 16.96
C VAL A 239 -9.03 26.74 15.62
N ASP A 240 -9.63 27.62 14.83
CA ASP A 240 -10.00 27.39 13.43
C ASP A 240 -9.08 28.21 12.52
N HIS A 241 -8.99 27.81 11.25
CA HIS A 241 -8.18 28.55 10.28
C HIS A 241 -8.78 28.47 8.88
N MET A 242 -8.54 29.51 8.07
CA MET A 242 -9.05 29.62 6.71
C MET A 242 -8.05 30.34 5.82
N ARG A 243 -7.94 29.90 4.57
CA ARG A 243 -7.21 30.64 3.55
C ARG A 243 -8.12 31.72 2.95
N VAL A 244 -7.66 32.96 2.98
CA VAL A 244 -8.26 34.08 2.27
C VAL A 244 -7.45 34.32 1.01
N LYS A 245 -8.10 34.59 -0.13
CA LYS A 245 -7.35 34.94 -1.35
C LYS A 245 -6.86 36.38 -1.23
N GLY A 246 -5.58 36.65 -1.49
CA GLY A 246 -5.08 38.02 -1.58
C GLY A 246 -5.87 38.86 -2.58
N HIS A 247 -6.08 40.13 -2.25
CA HIS A 247 -6.86 41.08 -3.05
C HIS A 247 -8.32 40.68 -3.30
N SER A 248 -8.91 39.88 -2.39
CA SER A 248 -10.32 39.47 -2.44
C SER A 248 -11.30 40.57 -2.01
N GLY A 249 -10.81 41.71 -1.50
CA GLY A 249 -11.64 42.76 -0.91
C GLY A 249 -12.07 42.46 0.54
N GLU A 250 -11.45 41.46 1.19
CA GLU A 250 -11.71 41.16 2.59
C GLU A 250 -10.96 42.13 3.51
N LEU A 251 -11.73 42.86 4.32
CA LEU A 251 -11.28 44.03 5.07
C LEU A 251 -10.02 43.81 5.89
N GLY A 252 -9.94 42.70 6.62
CA GLY A 252 -8.82 42.43 7.50
C GLY A 252 -7.54 42.03 6.77
N ASN A 253 -7.67 41.33 5.64
CA ASN A 253 -6.54 40.95 4.80
C ASN A 253 -5.94 42.17 4.10
N GLU A 254 -6.78 43.05 3.55
CA GLU A 254 -6.32 44.31 2.92
C GLU A 254 -5.64 45.23 3.93
N LEU A 255 -6.11 45.25 5.20
CA LEU A 255 -5.48 46.05 6.24
C LEU A 255 -4.07 45.53 6.57
N CYS A 256 -3.90 44.22 6.73
CA CYS A 256 -2.59 43.62 7.01
C CYS A 256 -1.60 43.87 5.86
N ASP A 257 -2.04 43.72 4.61
CA ASP A 257 -1.25 44.01 3.41
C ASP A 257 -0.77 45.47 3.35
N ILE A 258 -1.67 46.42 3.65
CA ILE A 258 -1.35 47.85 3.75
C ILE A 258 -0.30 48.10 4.84
N MET A 259 -0.52 47.55 6.04
CA MET A 259 0.35 47.76 7.19
C MET A 259 1.73 47.16 6.96
N ALA A 260 1.82 45.93 6.46
CA ALA A 260 3.09 45.27 6.17
C ALA A 260 3.90 46.06 5.12
N ARG A 261 3.26 46.54 4.05
CA ARG A 261 3.93 47.38 3.04
C ARG A 261 4.37 48.73 3.58
N PHE A 262 3.58 49.36 4.45
CA PHE A 262 3.92 50.63 5.07
C PHE A 262 5.14 50.50 5.99
N CYS A 263 5.13 49.51 6.89
CA CYS A 263 6.21 49.25 7.84
C CYS A 263 7.52 48.87 7.12
N ARG A 264 7.43 48.16 5.99
CA ARG A 264 8.58 47.85 5.15
C ARG A 264 9.30 49.09 4.62
N LYS A 265 8.54 50.12 4.23
CA LYS A 265 9.09 51.41 3.76
C LYS A 265 9.51 52.34 4.91
N ASN A 266 8.94 52.13 6.10
CA ASN A 266 9.15 52.96 7.27
C ASN A 266 9.53 52.09 8.48
N PRO A 267 10.72 51.45 8.48
CA PRO A 267 11.14 50.56 9.55
C PRO A 267 11.28 51.32 10.88
N SER A 268 10.62 50.83 11.93
CA SER A 268 10.79 51.32 13.29
C SER A 268 11.87 50.53 14.04
N SER A 269 12.44 51.14 15.10
CA SER A 269 13.39 50.46 15.98
C SER A 269 12.76 49.20 16.58
N ALA A 270 13.56 48.15 16.76
CA ALA A 270 13.11 46.94 17.46
C ALA A 270 12.68 47.23 18.91
N TYR A 271 13.26 48.23 19.56
CA TYR A 271 12.99 48.58 20.96
C TYR A 271 11.77 49.49 21.16
N ASP A 272 11.25 50.08 20.07
CA ASP A 272 10.03 50.89 20.11
C ASP A 272 8.77 50.03 19.90
N ARG A 273 8.94 48.70 19.82
CA ARG A 273 7.85 47.75 19.61
C ARG A 273 7.19 47.41 20.94
N CYS A 274 5.88 47.58 21.03
CA CYS A 274 5.07 47.10 22.15
C CYS A 274 4.85 45.58 22.03
N LEU A 275 5.91 44.78 22.05
CA LEU A 275 5.80 43.32 21.94
C LEU A 275 6.27 42.63 23.23
N PRO A 276 5.71 41.45 23.58
CA PRO A 276 6.23 40.67 24.69
C PRO A 276 7.60 40.06 24.35
N THR A 277 8.45 39.90 25.36
CA THR A 277 9.81 39.32 25.20
C THR A 277 9.86 37.81 25.44
N TRP A 278 8.80 37.22 26.02
CA TRP A 278 8.72 35.79 26.29
C TRP A 278 8.83 34.90 25.04
N PRO A 279 8.33 35.25 23.83
CA PRO A 279 8.44 34.37 22.68
C PRO A 279 9.90 34.16 22.26
N ALA A 280 10.72 35.22 22.25
CA ALA A 280 12.14 35.11 21.96
C ALA A 280 12.90 34.36 23.06
N ALA A 281 12.54 34.58 24.33
CA ALA A 281 13.12 33.84 25.45
C ALA A 281 12.79 32.34 25.36
N TRP A 282 11.58 31.98 24.94
CA TRP A 282 11.19 30.60 24.70
C TRP A 282 11.97 30.01 23.52
N TYR A 283 12.04 30.68 22.36
CA TYR A 283 12.81 30.19 21.21
C TYR A 283 14.28 29.88 21.56
N LYS A 284 14.92 30.73 22.38
CA LYS A 284 16.32 30.56 22.82
C LYS A 284 16.51 29.46 23.87
N HIS A 285 15.44 28.95 24.47
CA HIS A 285 15.51 27.94 25.53
C HIS A 285 15.84 26.56 24.95
N GLU A 286 16.70 25.79 25.61
CA GLU A 286 17.13 24.46 25.13
C GLU A 286 15.96 23.46 24.94
N LEU A 287 14.92 23.57 25.76
CA LEU A 287 13.69 22.76 25.69
C LEU A 287 12.55 23.41 24.87
N TRP A 288 12.83 24.35 23.97
CA TRP A 288 11.78 25.13 23.30
C TRP A 288 10.71 24.26 22.58
N SER A 289 11.09 23.11 22.03
CA SER A 289 10.17 22.19 21.34
C SER A 289 9.13 21.53 22.26
N TRP A 290 9.27 21.70 23.58
CA TRP A 290 8.38 21.17 24.62
C TRP A 290 7.52 22.23 25.30
N GLY A 291 7.56 23.49 24.85
CA GLY A 291 6.84 24.56 25.55
C GLY A 291 5.32 24.37 25.59
N TRP A 292 4.74 23.64 24.64
CA TRP A 292 3.33 23.25 24.67
C TRP A 292 2.95 22.37 25.86
N LEU A 293 3.91 21.65 26.45
CA LEU A 293 3.70 20.79 27.62
C LEU A 293 4.18 21.43 28.92
N SER A 294 4.90 22.56 28.86
CA SER A 294 5.51 23.23 30.02
C SER A 294 4.54 23.50 31.18
N ARG A 295 3.29 23.83 30.86
CA ARG A 295 2.19 24.09 31.81
C ARG A 295 1.01 23.13 31.67
N TYR A 296 1.19 22.01 30.97
CA TYR A 296 0.13 21.03 30.80
C TYR A 296 -0.16 20.29 32.12
N SER A 297 -1.45 20.18 32.48
CA SER A 297 -1.92 19.46 33.65
C SER A 297 -3.14 18.60 33.28
N GLY A 298 -2.89 17.46 32.64
CA GLY A 298 -3.95 16.52 32.27
C GLY A 298 -3.49 15.07 32.30
N PRO A 299 -4.42 14.11 32.13
CA PRO A 299 -4.14 12.68 32.33
C PRO A 299 -3.45 12.01 31.12
N LEU A 300 -3.23 12.74 30.02
CA LEU A 300 -2.70 12.17 28.78
C LEU A 300 -1.20 11.99 28.82
N TYR A 301 -0.50 12.95 29.42
CA TYR A 301 0.95 13.03 29.44
C TYR A 301 1.42 13.30 30.86
N PRO A 302 2.59 12.78 31.26
CA PRO A 302 3.25 13.24 32.47
C PRO A 302 3.58 14.74 32.31
N SER A 303 3.70 15.45 33.42
CA SER A 303 4.18 16.84 33.38
C SER A 303 5.63 16.86 32.86
N LEU A 304 6.01 17.92 32.14
CA LEU A 304 7.34 18.02 31.54
C LEU A 304 8.49 17.79 32.55
N PRO A 305 8.48 18.38 33.77
CA PRO A 305 9.52 18.10 34.77
C PRO A 305 9.54 16.65 35.28
N ALA A 306 8.45 15.89 35.09
CA ALA A 306 8.38 14.49 35.52
C ALA A 306 8.91 13.50 34.48
N PHE A 307 9.30 13.94 33.27
CA PHE A 307 9.71 13.04 32.18
C PHE A 307 10.85 12.10 32.56
N GLU A 308 11.90 12.61 33.21
CA GLU A 308 13.04 11.80 33.63
C GLU A 308 12.65 10.74 34.65
N ALA A 309 11.93 11.15 35.71
CA ALA A 309 11.43 10.23 36.73
C ALA A 309 10.46 9.19 36.15
N GLU A 310 9.61 9.61 35.21
CA GLU A 310 8.67 8.73 34.54
C GLU A 310 9.36 7.75 33.59
N ALA A 311 10.43 8.17 32.90
CA ALA A 311 11.28 7.28 32.10
C ALA A 311 11.86 6.19 33.00
N PHE A 312 12.47 6.56 34.13
CA PHE A 312 13.04 5.59 35.07
C PHE A 312 11.99 4.66 35.67
N ARG A 313 10.80 5.19 36.01
CA ARG A 313 9.67 4.38 36.48
C ARG A 313 9.24 3.37 35.42
N LEU A 314 9.07 3.79 34.16
CA LEU A 314 8.64 2.94 33.05
C LEU A 314 9.69 1.89 32.68
N GLN A 315 10.98 2.27 32.68
CA GLN A 315 12.10 1.37 32.37
C GLN A 315 12.34 0.34 33.48
N GLY A 316 12.02 0.68 34.74
CA GLY A 316 12.05 -0.25 35.87
C GLY A 316 10.87 -1.24 35.93
N GLN A 317 9.86 -1.11 35.07
CA GLN A 317 8.75 -2.07 35.01
C GLN A 317 9.14 -3.38 34.33
N VAL A 318 8.50 -4.47 34.73
CA VAL A 318 8.64 -5.76 34.04
C VAL A 318 8.17 -5.61 32.59
N ARG A 319 9.04 -5.94 31.65
CA ARG A 319 8.77 -5.87 30.21
C ARG A 319 7.86 -7.05 29.80
N HIS A 320 6.56 -6.84 29.80
CA HIS A 320 5.59 -7.78 29.23
C HIS A 320 5.42 -7.53 27.72
N ALA A 321 5.17 -8.58 26.93
CA ALA A 321 4.80 -8.46 25.52
C ALA A 321 3.61 -9.35 25.22
N GLU A 322 2.52 -8.74 24.78
CA GLU A 322 1.42 -9.49 24.17
C GLU A 322 1.84 -9.99 22.78
N PRO A 323 1.48 -11.23 22.41
CA PRO A 323 1.80 -11.76 21.10
C PRO A 323 1.06 -10.96 20.01
N PRO A 324 1.68 -10.78 18.82
CA PRO A 324 1.08 -10.03 17.73
C PRO A 324 -0.24 -10.66 17.27
N LYS A 325 -1.30 -9.86 17.26
CA LYS A 325 -2.69 -10.30 17.03
C LYS A 325 -3.42 -9.47 15.98
N LEU A 326 -2.99 -8.24 15.71
CA LEU A 326 -3.66 -7.38 14.72
C LEU A 326 -3.64 -8.01 13.32
N GLY A 327 -4.74 -7.85 12.59
CA GLY A 327 -4.91 -8.39 11.25
C GLY A 327 -5.16 -9.90 11.18
N THR A 328 -5.23 -10.61 12.32
CA THR A 328 -5.57 -12.04 12.39
C THR A 328 -7.01 -12.21 12.87
N GLN A 329 -7.87 -12.83 12.07
CA GLN A 329 -9.22 -13.19 12.47
C GLN A 329 -9.41 -14.69 12.42
N ARG A 330 -9.81 -15.27 13.56
CA ARG A 330 -10.29 -16.65 13.61
C ARG A 330 -11.79 -16.64 13.34
N LYS A 331 -12.21 -17.17 12.19
CA LYS A 331 -13.62 -17.38 11.89
C LYS A 331 -13.99 -18.81 12.23
N ALA A 332 -14.83 -18.96 13.24
CA ALA A 332 -15.42 -20.24 13.60
C ALA A 332 -16.78 -20.36 12.90
N PHE A 333 -16.95 -21.44 12.16
CA PHE A 333 -18.21 -21.80 11.52
C PHE A 333 -18.81 -22.98 12.28
N ARG A 334 -20.05 -22.81 12.77
CA ARG A 334 -20.79 -23.91 13.42
C ARG A 334 -21.26 -24.91 12.38
N ARG A 335 -21.76 -26.07 12.80
CA ARG A 335 -22.47 -26.97 11.88
C ARG A 335 -23.66 -26.23 11.26
N ALA A 336 -23.81 -26.29 9.94
CA ALA A 336 -24.91 -25.64 9.23
C ALA A 336 -25.24 -26.38 7.94
N GLU A 337 -26.50 -26.28 7.51
CA GLU A 337 -26.91 -26.62 6.15
C GLU A 337 -26.50 -25.48 5.22
N VAL A 338 -25.74 -25.81 4.17
CA VAL A 338 -25.18 -24.83 3.24
C VAL A 338 -25.70 -25.11 1.84
N LEU A 339 -26.29 -24.09 1.21
CA LEU A 339 -26.75 -24.14 -0.17
C LEU A 339 -25.58 -23.84 -1.11
N TYR A 340 -25.28 -24.73 -2.05
CA TYR A 340 -24.24 -24.57 -3.07
C TYR A 340 -24.84 -24.28 -4.44
N GLN A 341 -24.14 -23.43 -5.20
CA GLN A 341 -24.48 -23.10 -6.60
C GLN A 341 -23.24 -23.29 -7.48
N VAL A 342 -23.22 -24.36 -8.25
CA VAL A 342 -22.10 -24.74 -9.12
C VAL A 342 -22.49 -24.54 -10.57
N SER A 343 -21.66 -23.83 -11.34
CA SER A 343 -21.87 -23.56 -12.77
C SER A 343 -20.55 -23.63 -13.52
N LEU A 344 -20.37 -24.63 -14.38
CA LEU A 344 -19.10 -25.02 -14.97
C LEU A 344 -19.21 -25.10 -16.50
N ALA A 345 -18.09 -24.92 -17.18
CA ALA A 345 -17.96 -25.24 -18.60
C ALA A 345 -16.58 -25.80 -18.95
N THR A 346 -16.52 -26.72 -19.91
CA THR A 346 -15.28 -27.12 -20.60
C THR A 346 -15.35 -26.66 -22.05
N TYR A 347 -14.24 -26.17 -22.61
CA TYR A 347 -14.19 -25.69 -23.99
C TYR A 347 -12.79 -25.76 -24.60
N ASN A 348 -12.60 -26.63 -25.60
CA ASN A 348 -11.45 -26.53 -26.49
C ASN A 348 -11.57 -25.27 -27.38
N VAL A 349 -10.80 -24.24 -27.03
CA VAL A 349 -10.88 -22.91 -27.65
C VAL A 349 -10.12 -22.83 -28.98
N LEU A 350 -9.37 -23.88 -29.35
CA LEU A 350 -8.38 -23.96 -30.42
C LEU A 350 -7.18 -23.01 -30.28
N THR A 351 -7.42 -21.75 -29.90
CA THR A 351 -6.40 -20.76 -29.58
C THR A 351 -7.00 -19.52 -28.90
N LEU A 352 -6.27 -18.97 -27.93
CA LEU A 352 -6.48 -17.65 -27.33
C LEU A 352 -5.38 -16.65 -27.74
N LEU A 353 -4.48 -17.04 -28.66
CA LEU A 353 -3.36 -16.22 -29.10
C LEU A 353 -3.84 -15.09 -30.04
N ASP A 354 -3.66 -13.84 -29.62
CA ASP A 354 -3.91 -12.64 -30.45
C ASP A 354 -2.68 -12.37 -31.35
N PRO A 355 -2.85 -12.20 -32.67
CA PRO A 355 -1.74 -11.93 -33.59
C PRO A 355 -0.98 -10.62 -33.31
N GLY A 356 -1.54 -9.71 -32.50
CA GLY A 356 -0.85 -8.49 -32.04
C GLY A 356 0.11 -8.68 -30.85
N ALA A 357 0.20 -9.87 -30.23
CA ALA A 357 0.94 -10.08 -28.99
C ALA A 357 2.35 -10.69 -29.19
N VAL A 358 3.37 -9.83 -29.08
CA VAL A 358 4.81 -10.10 -28.87
C VAL A 358 5.60 -10.77 -30.02
N LYS A 359 6.49 -9.99 -30.65
CA LYS A 359 7.40 -10.33 -31.78
C LYS A 359 8.58 -11.27 -31.46
N HIS A 360 8.56 -12.08 -30.40
CA HIS A 360 9.74 -12.86 -29.98
C HIS A 360 9.84 -14.30 -30.51
N ARG A 361 8.95 -14.74 -31.41
CA ARG A 361 9.13 -16.01 -32.12
C ARG A 361 8.87 -15.81 -33.61
N ALA A 362 9.67 -16.51 -34.44
CA ALA A 362 9.58 -16.51 -35.89
C ALA A 362 8.13 -16.74 -36.34
N ALA A 363 7.72 -16.02 -37.38
CA ALA A 363 6.39 -16.05 -37.96
C ALA A 363 5.95 -17.50 -38.20
N ARG A 364 4.98 -17.98 -37.42
CA ARG A 364 4.26 -19.21 -37.75
C ARG A 364 3.50 -19.00 -39.04
N ALA A 365 3.36 -20.07 -39.83
CA ALA A 365 2.44 -20.09 -40.96
C ALA A 365 1.08 -19.55 -40.51
N SER A 366 0.68 -18.44 -41.11
CA SER A 366 -0.57 -17.76 -40.81
C SER A 366 -1.71 -18.62 -41.33
N ASP A 367 -2.27 -19.48 -40.49
CA ASP A 367 -3.64 -19.93 -40.72
C ASP A 367 -4.56 -18.78 -40.25
N PRO A 368 -5.05 -17.91 -41.15
CA PRO A 368 -5.63 -16.62 -40.79
C PRO A 368 -6.95 -16.76 -40.02
N GLY A 369 -7.53 -17.97 -39.99
CA GLY A 369 -8.82 -18.27 -39.38
C GLY A 369 -8.80 -18.47 -37.85
N LEU A 370 -7.63 -18.73 -37.26
CA LEU A 370 -7.52 -19.13 -35.84
C LEU A 370 -7.15 -17.96 -34.92
N MET A 371 -6.36 -16.99 -35.39
CA MET A 371 -5.79 -15.93 -34.54
C MET A 371 -6.62 -14.63 -34.65
N ILE A 372 -7.47 -14.35 -33.66
CA ILE A 372 -8.45 -13.25 -33.74
C ILE A 372 -8.32 -12.28 -32.57
N ALA A 373 -8.15 -11.00 -32.89
CA ALA A 373 -8.08 -9.92 -31.92
C ALA A 373 -9.43 -9.73 -31.19
N GLY A 374 -9.40 -9.56 -29.86
CA GLY A 374 -10.60 -9.33 -29.04
C GLY A 374 -11.41 -10.59 -28.67
N LYS A 375 -11.00 -11.79 -29.11
CA LYS A 375 -11.68 -13.06 -28.78
C LYS A 375 -11.86 -13.27 -27.26
N ARG A 376 -10.80 -12.99 -26.49
CA ARG A 376 -10.81 -13.11 -25.02
C ARG A 376 -11.92 -12.27 -24.38
N ASP A 377 -12.11 -11.04 -24.84
CA ASP A 377 -13.04 -10.09 -24.23
C ASP A 377 -14.51 -10.46 -24.56
N ILE A 378 -14.76 -10.98 -25.77
CA ILE A 378 -16.08 -11.49 -26.18
C ILE A 378 -16.46 -12.75 -25.40
N LEU A 379 -15.53 -13.71 -25.25
CA LEU A 379 -15.77 -14.91 -24.44
C LEU A 379 -16.07 -14.54 -22.99
N LYS A 380 -15.28 -13.64 -22.40
CA LYS A 380 -15.47 -13.15 -21.04
C LYS A 380 -16.88 -12.56 -20.82
N LYS A 381 -17.36 -11.71 -21.73
CA LYS A 381 -18.70 -11.10 -21.64
C LYS A 381 -19.79 -12.17 -21.67
N GLN A 382 -19.70 -13.13 -22.60
CA GLN A 382 -20.67 -14.22 -22.72
C GLN A 382 -20.65 -15.13 -21.49
N PHE A 383 -19.47 -15.45 -20.93
CA PHE A 383 -19.35 -16.27 -19.71
C PHE A 383 -19.99 -15.59 -18.49
N LEU A 384 -19.82 -14.27 -18.35
CA LEU A 384 -20.46 -13.50 -17.28
C LEU A 384 -21.98 -13.43 -17.46
N GLN A 385 -22.46 -13.18 -18.68
CA GLN A 385 -23.90 -13.16 -18.98
C GLN A 385 -24.56 -14.53 -18.70
N ARG A 386 -23.85 -15.62 -18.96
CA ARG A 386 -24.31 -16.98 -18.68
C ARG A 386 -24.20 -17.36 -17.19
N GLY A 387 -23.55 -16.55 -16.36
CA GLY A 387 -23.38 -16.83 -14.94
C GLY A 387 -22.47 -18.03 -14.65
N LEU A 388 -21.46 -18.25 -15.48
CA LEU A 388 -20.50 -19.35 -15.26
C LEU A 388 -19.56 -19.02 -14.09
N TRP A 389 -19.32 -20.02 -13.23
CA TRP A 389 -18.37 -19.92 -12.12
C TRP A 389 -16.97 -20.30 -12.54
N MET A 390 -16.78 -21.47 -13.17
CA MET A 390 -15.47 -21.93 -13.62
C MET A 390 -15.50 -22.43 -15.06
N ILE A 391 -14.50 -22.04 -15.84
CA ILE A 391 -14.36 -22.44 -17.23
C ILE A 391 -12.97 -23.05 -17.44
N GLY A 392 -12.94 -24.33 -17.80
CA GLY A 392 -11.75 -25.05 -18.21
C GLY A 392 -11.61 -24.97 -19.72
N MET A 393 -10.43 -24.55 -20.19
CA MET A 393 -10.17 -24.41 -21.62
C MET A 393 -8.92 -25.16 -22.04
N GLN A 394 -9.02 -25.80 -23.21
CA GLN A 394 -7.97 -26.59 -23.84
C GLN A 394 -7.52 -25.93 -25.14
N GLU A 395 -6.31 -26.25 -25.59
CA GLU A 395 -5.64 -25.62 -26.74
C GLU A 395 -5.61 -24.08 -26.67
N THR A 396 -5.23 -23.51 -25.52
CA THR A 396 -5.12 -22.05 -25.43
C THR A 396 -3.99 -21.48 -26.31
N ARG A 397 -2.96 -22.30 -26.60
CA ARG A 397 -1.76 -21.97 -27.38
C ARG A 397 -0.97 -20.76 -26.84
N LEU A 398 -1.18 -20.43 -25.57
CA LEU A 398 -0.49 -19.32 -24.91
C LEU A 398 0.92 -19.74 -24.47
N PRO A 399 1.97 -18.93 -24.70
CA PRO A 399 3.36 -19.35 -24.55
C PRO A 399 3.89 -19.31 -23.11
N THR A 400 3.10 -18.90 -22.11
CA THR A 400 3.60 -18.63 -20.76
C THR A 400 2.65 -19.13 -19.69
N SER A 401 3.19 -19.89 -18.73
CA SER A 401 2.46 -20.29 -17.53
C SER A 401 2.40 -19.12 -16.56
N ALA A 402 1.21 -18.53 -16.40
CA ALA A 402 1.02 -17.33 -15.60
C ALA A 402 -0.45 -17.10 -15.28
N ILE A 403 -0.70 -16.19 -14.33
CA ILE A 403 -2.01 -15.56 -14.15
C ILE A 403 -2.14 -14.44 -15.19
N LEU A 404 -3.16 -14.54 -16.04
CA LEU A 404 -3.48 -13.48 -17.00
C LEU A 404 -4.16 -12.29 -16.28
N PRO A 405 -3.85 -11.05 -16.64
CA PRO A 405 -4.38 -9.87 -15.95
C PRO A 405 -5.89 -9.71 -16.21
N ASP A 406 -6.70 -9.89 -15.18
CA ASP A 406 -8.14 -9.61 -15.20
C ASP A 406 -8.66 -9.25 -13.79
N LYS A 407 -9.77 -8.49 -13.74
CA LYS A 407 -10.41 -8.05 -12.48
C LYS A 407 -11.57 -8.95 -12.05
N GLU A 408 -12.25 -9.58 -13.00
CA GLU A 408 -13.48 -10.35 -12.78
C GLU A 408 -13.16 -11.84 -12.65
N PHE A 409 -12.23 -12.33 -13.47
CA PHE A 409 -11.74 -13.70 -13.42
C PHE A 409 -10.35 -13.82 -12.81
N LEU A 410 -10.11 -14.86 -12.03
CA LEU A 410 -8.78 -15.41 -11.82
C LEU A 410 -8.47 -16.37 -12.98
N MET A 411 -7.63 -15.91 -13.91
CA MET A 411 -7.29 -16.65 -15.14
C MET A 411 -5.93 -17.36 -14.98
N LEU A 412 -5.95 -18.64 -14.65
CA LEU A 412 -4.75 -19.46 -14.50
C LEU A 412 -4.42 -20.13 -15.83
N ASN A 413 -3.26 -19.85 -16.42
CA ASN A 413 -2.84 -20.45 -17.68
C ASN A 413 -1.59 -21.32 -17.51
N SER A 414 -1.60 -22.50 -18.12
CA SER A 414 -0.43 -23.34 -18.37
C SER A 414 0.07 -23.12 -19.81
N ALA A 415 1.39 -23.04 -19.99
CA ALA A 415 2.00 -22.79 -21.28
C ALA A 415 1.75 -23.94 -22.27
N ALA A 416 1.59 -23.55 -23.53
CA ALA A 416 1.76 -24.43 -24.68
C ALA A 416 3.18 -25.03 -24.70
N ASP A 417 3.37 -26.12 -25.44
CA ASP A 417 4.68 -26.75 -25.58
C ASP A 417 5.68 -25.86 -26.38
N GLU A 418 6.90 -26.37 -26.62
CA GLU A 418 7.93 -25.62 -27.35
C GLU A 418 7.52 -25.31 -28.79
N HIS A 419 6.73 -26.20 -29.40
CA HIS A 419 6.09 -26.04 -30.71
C HIS A 419 4.81 -25.20 -30.63
N GLY A 420 4.48 -24.66 -29.44
CA GLY A 420 3.27 -23.93 -29.07
C GLY A 420 1.96 -24.57 -29.52
N HIS A 421 1.90 -25.90 -29.39
CA HIS A 421 0.67 -26.68 -29.36
C HIS A 421 0.15 -26.79 -27.92
N TYR A 422 -1.13 -27.14 -27.79
CA TYR A 422 -1.80 -27.34 -26.50
C TYR A 422 -1.89 -26.05 -25.66
N GLY A 423 -1.74 -26.18 -24.34
CA GLY A 423 -2.00 -25.13 -23.35
C GLY A 423 -3.38 -25.31 -22.74
N CYS A 424 -3.44 -25.20 -21.40
CA CYS A 424 -4.67 -25.32 -20.62
C CYS A 424 -4.88 -24.07 -19.78
N SER A 425 -6.13 -23.65 -19.60
CA SER A 425 -6.46 -22.51 -18.76
C SER A 425 -7.69 -22.79 -17.91
N LEU A 426 -7.68 -22.31 -16.66
CA LEU A 426 -8.82 -22.31 -15.76
C LEU A 426 -9.19 -20.86 -15.45
N TRP A 427 -10.42 -20.45 -15.75
CA TRP A 427 -10.95 -19.14 -15.41
C TRP A 427 -11.97 -19.27 -14.28
N ILE A 428 -11.74 -18.59 -13.16
CA ILE A 428 -12.62 -18.61 -11.98
C ILE A 428 -13.26 -17.23 -11.78
N ASN A 429 -14.58 -17.14 -11.87
CA ASN A 429 -15.34 -15.92 -11.63
C ASN A 429 -15.35 -15.58 -10.13
N LEU A 430 -14.68 -14.49 -9.74
CA LEU A 430 -14.54 -14.09 -8.33
C LEU A 430 -15.81 -13.42 -7.77
N ALA A 431 -16.76 -13.04 -8.63
CA ALA A 431 -18.02 -12.45 -8.20
C ALA A 431 -19.12 -13.48 -7.90
N HIS A 432 -18.96 -14.71 -8.43
CA HIS A 432 -19.91 -15.82 -8.25
C HIS A 432 -20.04 -16.21 -6.78
N VAL A 433 -21.28 -16.43 -6.34
CA VAL A 433 -21.59 -16.92 -5.00
C VAL A 433 -21.66 -18.44 -5.07
N TYR A 434 -20.65 -19.12 -4.56
CA TYR A 434 -20.62 -20.59 -4.62
C TYR A 434 -21.43 -21.24 -3.49
N ALA A 435 -21.62 -20.53 -2.38
CA ALA A 435 -22.37 -21.02 -1.23
C ALA A 435 -23.10 -19.90 -0.46
N GLU A 436 -24.23 -20.23 0.15
CA GLU A 436 -25.01 -19.35 1.03
C GLU A 436 -25.45 -20.08 2.31
N GLU A 437 -25.26 -19.45 3.47
CA GLU A 437 -25.77 -19.93 4.77
C GLU A 437 -26.32 -18.74 5.58
N ASN A 438 -27.54 -18.82 6.11
CA ASN A 438 -28.16 -17.77 6.93
C ASN A 438 -28.04 -16.34 6.34
N GLY A 439 -28.17 -16.19 5.01
CA GLY A 439 -28.02 -14.91 4.30
C GLY A 439 -26.56 -14.44 4.07
N VAL A 440 -25.56 -15.21 4.53
CA VAL A 440 -24.13 -14.95 4.28
C VAL A 440 -23.71 -15.56 2.95
N LYS A 441 -23.30 -14.71 2.01
CA LYS A 441 -22.85 -15.12 0.66
C LYS A 441 -21.35 -15.35 0.60
N HIS A 442 -20.94 -16.57 0.27
CA HIS A 442 -19.54 -16.96 0.15
C HIS A 442 -19.02 -16.81 -1.29
N ARG A 443 -17.82 -16.24 -1.44
CA ARG A 443 -17.14 -16.02 -2.73
C ARG A 443 -15.68 -16.41 -2.65
N VAL A 444 -15.12 -16.85 -3.77
CA VAL A 444 -13.71 -17.25 -3.88
C VAL A 444 -12.79 -16.03 -3.84
N ARG A 445 -11.64 -16.17 -3.18
CA ARG A 445 -10.55 -15.19 -3.16
C ARG A 445 -9.28 -15.81 -3.76
N LYS A 446 -8.38 -14.97 -4.27
CA LYS A 446 -7.18 -15.43 -5.00
C LYS A 446 -6.23 -16.26 -4.13
N GLU A 447 -6.19 -15.98 -2.84
CA GLU A 447 -5.29 -16.62 -1.88
C GLU A 447 -5.72 -18.07 -1.54
N GLN A 448 -6.97 -18.43 -1.86
CA GLN A 448 -7.57 -19.75 -1.62
C GLN A 448 -7.24 -20.76 -2.72
N VAL A 449 -6.54 -20.34 -3.77
CA VAL A 449 -6.31 -21.12 -4.99
C VAL A 449 -4.83 -21.44 -5.13
N VAL A 450 -4.51 -22.73 -5.28
CA VAL A 450 -3.14 -23.23 -5.46
C VAL A 450 -3.08 -24.16 -6.67
N VAL A 451 -2.08 -23.99 -7.52
CA VAL A 451 -1.82 -24.92 -8.62
C VAL A 451 -0.92 -26.04 -8.10
N THR A 452 -1.41 -27.28 -8.15
CA THR A 452 -0.73 -28.46 -7.61
C THR A 452 0.00 -29.27 -8.68
N HIS A 453 -0.50 -29.30 -9.91
CA HIS A 453 0.16 -29.96 -11.05
C HIS A 453 -0.11 -29.16 -12.33
N LEU A 454 0.84 -29.15 -13.27
CA LEU A 454 0.64 -28.57 -14.60
C LEU A 454 1.56 -29.19 -15.65
N SER A 455 1.10 -29.18 -16.89
CA SER A 455 1.87 -29.47 -18.11
C SER A 455 1.26 -28.72 -19.30
N SER A 456 1.76 -28.92 -20.52
CA SER A 456 1.11 -28.41 -21.72
C SER A 456 -0.30 -28.99 -21.96
N ARG A 457 -0.64 -30.12 -21.33
CA ARG A 457 -1.90 -30.86 -21.52
C ARG A 457 -2.81 -30.90 -20.31
N HIS A 458 -2.39 -30.41 -19.15
CA HIS A 458 -3.27 -30.33 -17.99
C HIS A 458 -2.90 -29.19 -17.04
N LEU A 459 -3.86 -28.77 -16.24
CA LEU A 459 -3.72 -27.84 -15.14
C LEU A 459 -4.59 -28.32 -13.98
N GLN A 460 -3.96 -28.70 -12.87
CA GLN A 460 -4.62 -29.11 -11.64
C GLN A 460 -4.56 -27.99 -10.59
N VAL A 461 -5.71 -27.67 -10.01
CA VAL A 461 -5.91 -26.56 -9.10
C VAL A 461 -6.67 -27.02 -7.87
N ARG A 462 -6.14 -26.74 -6.69
CA ARG A 462 -6.82 -26.93 -5.41
C ARG A 462 -7.41 -25.61 -4.93
N LEU A 463 -8.69 -25.63 -4.60
CA LEU A 463 -9.45 -24.52 -4.03
C LEU A 463 -9.85 -24.88 -2.59
N GLU A 464 -9.34 -24.13 -1.61
CA GLU A 464 -9.75 -24.26 -0.21
C GLU A 464 -10.39 -22.95 0.27
N ALA A 465 -11.71 -22.94 0.29
CA ALA A 465 -12.52 -21.81 0.72
C ALA A 465 -13.41 -22.20 1.91
N PRO A 466 -13.98 -21.23 2.66
CA PRO A 466 -14.94 -21.55 3.71
C PRO A 466 -16.04 -22.47 3.19
N ARG A 467 -16.26 -23.61 3.87
CA ARG A 467 -17.25 -24.62 3.50
C ARG A 467 -16.98 -25.34 2.16
N LEU A 468 -15.83 -25.18 1.52
CA LEU A 468 -15.57 -25.82 0.22
C LEU A 468 -14.10 -26.23 0.07
N GLN A 469 -13.88 -27.52 -0.20
CA GLN A 469 -12.60 -28.05 -0.67
C GLN A 469 -12.84 -28.74 -2.02
N LEU A 470 -12.28 -28.16 -3.08
CA LEU A 470 -12.50 -28.60 -4.45
C LEU A 470 -11.17 -28.73 -5.20
N THR A 471 -10.99 -29.83 -5.90
CA THR A 471 -9.85 -30.06 -6.81
C THR A 471 -10.37 -30.04 -8.23
N ILE A 472 -9.85 -29.09 -9.02
CA ILE A 472 -10.24 -28.87 -10.41
C ILE A 472 -9.11 -29.32 -11.32
N LEU A 473 -9.40 -30.21 -12.26
CA LEU A 473 -8.46 -30.66 -13.27
C LEU A 473 -8.96 -30.24 -14.66
N VAL A 474 -8.24 -29.32 -15.31
CA VAL A 474 -8.46 -29.01 -16.73
C VAL A 474 -7.48 -29.84 -17.53
N LEU A 475 -7.94 -30.61 -18.51
CA LEU A 475 -7.05 -31.47 -19.31
C LEU A 475 -7.43 -31.56 -20.78
N HIS A 476 -6.43 -31.86 -21.60
CA HIS A 476 -6.53 -32.21 -23.02
C HIS A 476 -5.79 -33.53 -23.27
N ALA A 477 -6.57 -34.62 -23.35
CA ALA A 477 -6.04 -35.97 -23.44
C ALA A 477 -5.31 -36.21 -24.78
N PRO A 478 -4.23 -37.01 -24.80
CA PRO A 478 -3.62 -37.49 -26.05
C PRO A 478 -4.53 -38.48 -26.80
N ARG A 479 -4.29 -38.66 -28.10
CA ARG A 479 -4.97 -39.65 -28.96
C ARG A 479 -4.02 -40.78 -29.30
N ILE A 480 -4.51 -42.03 -29.29
CA ILE A 480 -3.68 -43.21 -29.58
C ILE A 480 -3.08 -43.11 -30.99
N ALA A 481 -3.88 -42.69 -31.97
CA ALA A 481 -3.44 -42.55 -33.36
C ALA A 481 -2.25 -41.59 -33.55
N ALA A 482 -2.08 -40.61 -32.65
CA ALA A 482 -1.05 -39.59 -32.76
C ALA A 482 0.13 -39.79 -31.78
N GLN A 483 -0.08 -40.46 -30.65
CA GLN A 483 0.93 -40.59 -29.58
C GLN A 483 1.21 -42.03 -29.12
N GLY A 484 0.46 -43.02 -29.59
CA GLY A 484 0.60 -44.42 -29.17
C GLY A 484 -0.16 -44.76 -27.89
N LEU A 485 -0.42 -46.05 -27.68
CA LEU A 485 -1.24 -46.59 -26.58
C LEU A 485 -0.64 -46.27 -25.20
N ASP A 486 0.64 -46.57 -25.00
CA ASP A 486 1.34 -46.41 -23.71
C ASP A 486 1.30 -44.97 -23.21
N CYS A 487 1.36 -43.99 -24.12
CA CYS A 487 1.28 -42.57 -23.78
C CYS A 487 -0.09 -42.19 -23.21
N VAL A 488 -1.17 -42.70 -23.81
CA VAL A 488 -2.54 -42.43 -23.37
C VAL A 488 -2.83 -43.12 -22.04
N GLU A 489 -2.41 -44.37 -21.88
CA GLU A 489 -2.58 -45.12 -20.63
C GLU A 489 -1.83 -44.48 -19.47
N ALA A 490 -0.55 -44.12 -19.68
CA ALA A 490 0.27 -43.44 -18.68
C ALA A 490 -0.34 -42.08 -18.30
N PHE A 491 -0.84 -41.33 -19.29
CA PHE A 491 -1.47 -40.03 -19.04
C PHE A 491 -2.64 -40.13 -18.06
N TRP A 492 -3.61 -41.02 -18.31
CA TRP A 492 -4.77 -41.18 -17.42
C TRP A 492 -4.39 -41.76 -16.06
N SER A 493 -3.48 -42.74 -16.05
CA SER A 493 -2.99 -43.36 -14.80
C SER A 493 -2.26 -42.37 -13.89
N ASP A 494 -1.46 -41.48 -14.48
CA ASP A 494 -0.75 -40.42 -13.75
C ASP A 494 -1.73 -39.39 -13.19
N ARG A 495 -2.75 -38.96 -13.95
CA ARG A 495 -3.78 -38.03 -13.45
C ARG A 495 -4.57 -38.63 -12.28
N ALA A 496 -4.91 -39.92 -12.34
CA ALA A 496 -5.54 -40.59 -11.21
C ALA A 496 -4.60 -40.68 -9.98
N ARG A 497 -3.30 -40.92 -10.20
CA ARG A 497 -2.28 -40.91 -9.13
C ARG A 497 -2.14 -39.54 -8.47
N GLU A 498 -2.19 -38.46 -9.24
CA GLU A 498 -2.09 -37.08 -8.76
C GLU A 498 -3.33 -36.62 -7.97
N LEU A 499 -4.51 -37.18 -8.25
CA LEU A 499 -5.75 -36.89 -7.53
C LEU A 499 -5.92 -37.71 -6.24
N ARG A 500 -5.33 -38.93 -6.18
CA ARG A 500 -5.44 -39.85 -5.04
C ARG A 500 -5.14 -39.24 -3.65
N PRO A 501 -4.11 -38.41 -3.45
CA PRO A 501 -3.81 -37.84 -2.14
C PRO A 501 -4.93 -36.97 -1.55
N HIS A 502 -5.86 -36.50 -2.40
CA HIS A 502 -6.87 -35.50 -2.01
C HIS A 502 -8.28 -36.07 -1.94
N SER A 503 -8.50 -37.30 -2.38
CA SER A 503 -9.83 -37.91 -2.58
C SER A 503 -10.67 -38.01 -1.29
N LEU A 504 -10.03 -38.05 -0.12
CA LEU A 504 -10.70 -38.09 1.19
C LEU A 504 -11.08 -36.70 1.71
N THR A 505 -10.40 -35.66 1.27
CA THR A 505 -10.52 -34.29 1.81
C THR A 505 -11.19 -33.31 0.87
N SER A 506 -11.15 -33.58 -0.44
CA SER A 506 -11.59 -32.68 -1.49
C SER A 506 -12.46 -33.43 -2.50
N GLU A 507 -13.55 -32.79 -2.91
CA GLU A 507 -14.32 -33.23 -4.07
C GLU A 507 -13.55 -32.90 -5.36
N CYS A 508 -13.77 -33.65 -6.44
CA CYS A 508 -13.04 -33.50 -7.70
C CYS A 508 -13.96 -33.15 -8.87
N VAL A 509 -13.58 -32.15 -9.66
CA VAL A 509 -14.21 -31.76 -10.92
C VAL A 509 -13.16 -31.81 -12.03
N VAL A 510 -13.49 -32.44 -13.16
CA VAL A 510 -12.62 -32.53 -14.33
C VAL A 510 -13.31 -31.85 -15.52
N LEU A 511 -12.59 -30.94 -16.16
CA LEU A 511 -13.01 -30.21 -17.35
C LEU A 511 -12.11 -30.68 -18.50
N ALA A 512 -12.62 -31.63 -19.28
CA ALA A 512 -11.81 -32.40 -20.20
C ALA A 512 -12.24 -32.21 -21.65
N ASP A 513 -11.25 -32.08 -22.52
CA ASP A 513 -11.32 -32.69 -23.84
C ASP A 513 -10.65 -34.07 -23.70
N ALA A 514 -11.48 -35.12 -23.67
CA ALA A 514 -11.06 -36.46 -23.34
C ALA A 514 -10.59 -37.24 -24.57
N ASN A 515 -10.88 -36.75 -25.79
CA ASN A 515 -10.59 -37.47 -27.04
C ASN A 515 -11.09 -38.93 -27.04
N ALA A 516 -12.19 -39.20 -26.35
CA ALA A 516 -12.71 -40.53 -26.07
C ALA A 516 -14.18 -40.64 -26.47
N HIS A 517 -14.59 -41.81 -26.96
CA HIS A 517 -15.98 -42.14 -27.26
C HIS A 517 -16.55 -42.97 -26.11
N LEU A 518 -17.71 -42.58 -25.58
CA LEU A 518 -18.33 -43.20 -24.41
C LEU A 518 -19.83 -43.48 -24.65
N GLY A 519 -20.35 -44.52 -23.99
CA GLY A 519 -21.78 -44.78 -23.82
C GLY A 519 -22.30 -46.14 -24.32
N SER A 520 -21.55 -46.84 -25.19
CA SER A 520 -21.85 -48.24 -25.55
C SER A 520 -21.53 -49.23 -24.42
N VAL A 521 -20.52 -48.93 -23.59
CA VAL A 521 -20.18 -49.68 -22.38
C VAL A 521 -20.64 -48.88 -21.16
N LEU A 522 -21.63 -49.42 -20.44
CA LEU A 522 -22.26 -48.74 -19.31
C LEU A 522 -21.52 -48.99 -18.00
N SER A 523 -21.55 -48.00 -17.11
CA SER A 523 -21.05 -48.11 -15.73
C SER A 523 -21.77 -47.12 -14.83
N ASP A 524 -21.49 -47.14 -13.51
CA ASP A 524 -22.02 -46.11 -12.59
C ASP A 524 -21.61 -44.68 -13.02
N GLY A 525 -20.48 -44.57 -13.74
CA GLY A 525 -19.92 -43.33 -14.24
C GLY A 525 -20.45 -42.89 -15.60
N ILE A 526 -21.06 -43.78 -16.38
CA ILE A 526 -21.40 -43.57 -17.80
C ILE A 526 -22.77 -44.17 -18.13
N GLY A 527 -23.68 -43.32 -18.58
CA GLY A 527 -25.03 -43.70 -19.02
C GLY A 527 -25.14 -43.95 -20.53
N PRO A 528 -26.32 -44.43 -20.97
CA PRO A 528 -26.58 -44.81 -22.37
C PRO A 528 -26.94 -43.64 -23.29
N ASP A 529 -27.10 -42.42 -22.77
CA ASP A 529 -27.63 -41.30 -23.54
C ASP A 529 -26.55 -40.69 -24.45
N GLY A 530 -26.89 -40.53 -25.74
CA GLY A 530 -25.93 -40.17 -26.78
C GLY A 530 -24.77 -41.16 -26.92
N ALA A 531 -25.02 -42.46 -26.76
CA ALA A 531 -24.00 -43.50 -26.79
C ALA A 531 -23.22 -43.57 -28.13
N GLU A 532 -21.91 -43.68 -28.02
CA GLU A 532 -21.00 -43.99 -29.13
C GLU A 532 -20.27 -45.32 -28.85
N GLU A 533 -19.85 -46.01 -29.92
CA GLU A 533 -19.00 -47.21 -29.81
C GLU A 533 -17.68 -46.84 -29.12
N GLU A 534 -17.43 -47.49 -27.97
CA GLU A 534 -16.33 -47.14 -27.07
C GLU A 534 -15.00 -47.46 -27.73
N ASN A 535 -14.14 -46.45 -27.82
CA ASN A 535 -12.77 -46.62 -28.29
C ASN A 535 -11.83 -46.97 -27.13
N SER A 536 -10.58 -47.30 -27.46
CA SER A 536 -9.56 -47.63 -26.45
C SER A 536 -9.30 -46.48 -25.48
N GLU A 537 -9.38 -45.23 -25.96
CA GLU A 537 -9.36 -44.03 -25.12
C GLU A 537 -10.52 -44.01 -24.11
N GLY A 538 -11.73 -44.37 -24.54
CA GLY A 538 -12.92 -44.48 -23.68
C GLY A 538 -12.74 -45.47 -22.52
N ARG A 539 -12.11 -46.62 -22.78
CA ARG A 539 -11.77 -47.58 -21.73
C ARG A 539 -10.85 -46.98 -20.65
N PHE A 540 -9.87 -46.17 -21.03
CA PHE A 540 -9.00 -45.49 -20.05
C PHE A 540 -9.75 -44.43 -19.25
N VAL A 541 -10.70 -43.72 -19.88
CA VAL A 541 -11.57 -42.77 -19.18
C VAL A 541 -12.49 -43.49 -18.18
N GLN A 542 -13.06 -44.64 -18.53
CA GLN A 542 -13.85 -45.48 -17.61
C GLN A 542 -13.04 -45.85 -16.37
N ASN A 543 -11.84 -46.39 -16.57
CA ASN A 543 -10.94 -46.77 -15.48
C ASN A 543 -10.57 -45.56 -14.60
N PHE A 544 -10.32 -44.41 -15.22
CA PHE A 544 -10.07 -43.16 -14.50
C PHE A 544 -11.27 -42.76 -13.64
N LEU A 545 -12.49 -42.74 -14.19
CA LEU A 545 -13.73 -42.38 -13.48
C LEU A 545 -13.95 -43.25 -12.23
N GLN A 546 -13.72 -44.56 -12.35
CA GLN A 546 -13.80 -45.49 -11.22
C GLN A 546 -12.76 -45.18 -10.14
N GLN A 547 -11.52 -44.85 -10.52
CA GLN A 547 -10.45 -44.53 -9.57
C GLN A 547 -10.67 -43.21 -8.82
N VAL A 548 -11.25 -42.20 -9.48
CA VAL A 548 -11.48 -40.88 -8.88
C VAL A 548 -12.88 -40.71 -8.26
N GLY A 549 -13.79 -41.65 -8.50
CA GLY A 549 -15.16 -41.59 -8.01
C GLY A 549 -15.99 -40.49 -8.69
N CYS A 550 -15.83 -40.31 -10.00
CA CYS A 550 -16.57 -39.33 -10.81
C CYS A 550 -17.52 -40.02 -11.80
N PHE A 551 -18.46 -39.24 -12.33
CA PHE A 551 -19.31 -39.64 -13.46
C PHE A 551 -19.40 -38.52 -14.50
N ALA A 552 -19.86 -38.87 -15.70
CA ALA A 552 -20.07 -37.96 -16.83
C ALA A 552 -21.57 -37.65 -17.00
N PRO A 553 -22.10 -36.54 -16.44
CA PRO A 553 -23.54 -36.29 -16.42
C PRO A 553 -24.16 -36.10 -17.81
N SER A 554 -23.37 -35.71 -18.82
CA SER A 554 -23.82 -35.56 -20.20
C SER A 554 -24.14 -36.88 -20.91
N THR A 555 -23.96 -38.02 -20.23
CA THR A 555 -24.28 -39.38 -20.72
C THR A 555 -25.59 -39.94 -20.14
N PHE A 556 -26.31 -39.15 -19.34
CA PHE A 556 -27.54 -39.54 -18.66
C PHE A 556 -28.70 -38.66 -19.13
N GLY A 557 -29.74 -39.25 -19.71
CA GLY A 557 -30.85 -38.52 -20.35
C GLY A 557 -31.75 -37.77 -19.36
N GLU A 558 -31.71 -38.12 -18.08
CA GLU A 558 -32.36 -37.37 -17.00
C GLU A 558 -31.61 -36.07 -16.64
N ILE A 559 -30.34 -35.93 -17.05
CA ILE A 559 -29.48 -34.77 -16.76
C ILE A 559 -29.16 -33.96 -18.03
N HIS A 560 -28.92 -34.62 -19.15
CA HIS A 560 -28.56 -33.97 -20.40
C HIS A 560 -29.78 -33.45 -21.15
N ARG A 561 -29.65 -32.28 -21.77
CA ARG A 561 -30.68 -31.71 -22.64
C ARG A 561 -30.06 -31.20 -23.94
N GLY A 562 -30.66 -31.56 -25.06
CA GLY A 562 -30.26 -31.11 -26.39
C GLY A 562 -29.41 -32.14 -27.14
N GLU A 563 -28.64 -31.67 -28.13
CA GLU A 563 -27.72 -32.53 -28.88
C GLU A 563 -26.43 -32.82 -28.07
N HIS A 564 -25.82 -33.99 -28.36
CA HIS A 564 -24.68 -34.51 -27.59
C HIS A 564 -23.30 -34.15 -28.14
N TRP A 565 -23.19 -33.79 -29.41
CA TRP A 565 -21.90 -33.65 -30.07
C TRP A 565 -21.20 -32.36 -29.62
N THR A 566 -19.93 -32.47 -29.26
CA THR A 566 -19.08 -31.35 -28.84
C THR A 566 -17.96 -31.08 -29.82
N TRP A 567 -17.71 -31.97 -30.77
CA TRP A 567 -16.73 -31.83 -31.83
C TRP A 567 -17.32 -32.18 -33.20
N CYS A 568 -16.89 -31.48 -34.24
CA CYS A 568 -17.23 -31.74 -35.63
C CYS A 568 -15.96 -31.78 -36.50
N ALA A 569 -15.82 -32.83 -37.30
CA ALA A 569 -14.68 -32.97 -38.20
C ALA A 569 -14.62 -31.86 -39.25
N PRO A 570 -13.42 -31.38 -39.63
CA PRO A 570 -13.27 -30.39 -40.68
C PRO A 570 -13.63 -30.99 -42.05
N GLY A 571 -14.52 -30.33 -42.81
CA GLY A 571 -14.90 -30.73 -44.18
C GLY A 571 -16.41 -30.65 -44.44
N ILE A 572 -16.83 -30.85 -45.70
CA ILE A 572 -18.24 -30.95 -46.09
C ILE A 572 -18.77 -32.32 -45.64
N GLY A 573 -19.78 -32.36 -44.78
CA GLY A 573 -20.33 -33.61 -44.21
C GLY A 573 -19.52 -34.19 -43.04
N GLY A 574 -18.82 -33.36 -42.27
CA GLY A 574 -17.97 -33.78 -41.15
C GLY A 574 -18.68 -34.63 -40.10
N VAL A 575 -18.03 -35.72 -39.67
CA VAL A 575 -18.51 -36.59 -38.59
C VAL A 575 -18.53 -35.80 -37.27
N LYS A 576 -19.60 -36.00 -36.48
CA LYS A 576 -19.81 -35.34 -35.19
C LYS A 576 -19.61 -36.34 -34.06
N HIS A 577 -18.83 -35.96 -33.04
CA HIS A 577 -18.54 -36.79 -31.86
C HIS A 577 -18.67 -35.98 -30.57
N ARG A 578 -18.91 -36.65 -29.45
CA ARG A 578 -18.83 -36.10 -28.10
C ARG A 578 -17.46 -36.39 -27.50
N LEU A 579 -16.57 -35.40 -27.51
CA LEU A 579 -15.19 -35.54 -27.01
C LEU A 579 -14.93 -34.73 -25.73
N ASP A 580 -15.65 -33.63 -25.55
CA ASP A 580 -15.59 -32.77 -24.37
C ASP A 580 -16.56 -33.23 -23.27
N TYR A 581 -16.05 -33.36 -22.03
CA TYR A 581 -16.80 -33.83 -20.86
C TYR A 581 -16.55 -32.97 -19.62
N VAL A 582 -17.62 -32.74 -18.84
CA VAL A 582 -17.54 -32.24 -17.46
C VAL A 582 -17.74 -33.43 -16.55
N LEU A 583 -16.69 -33.88 -15.87
CA LEU A 583 -16.76 -34.99 -14.93
C LEU A 583 -16.88 -34.44 -13.52
N VAL A 584 -17.87 -34.91 -12.77
CA VAL A 584 -18.19 -34.42 -11.41
C VAL A 584 -18.25 -35.60 -10.44
N PRO A 585 -18.18 -35.37 -9.12
CA PRO A 585 -18.21 -36.45 -8.13
C PRO A 585 -19.47 -37.30 -8.28
N LEU A 586 -19.34 -38.63 -8.20
CA LEU A 586 -20.46 -39.57 -8.28
C LEU A 586 -21.54 -39.28 -7.22
N MET A 587 -21.13 -38.80 -6.05
CA MET A 587 -22.04 -38.38 -4.97
C MET A 587 -22.95 -37.20 -5.34
N TRP A 588 -22.65 -36.44 -6.40
CA TRP A 588 -23.52 -35.36 -6.89
C TRP A 588 -24.66 -35.88 -7.77
N ARG A 589 -24.70 -37.18 -8.11
CA ARG A 589 -25.72 -37.76 -9.00
C ARG A 589 -27.15 -37.56 -8.50
N SER A 590 -27.36 -37.55 -7.19
CA SER A 590 -28.69 -37.37 -6.58
C SER A 590 -29.17 -35.91 -6.51
N PHE A 591 -28.33 -34.94 -6.86
CA PHE A 591 -28.66 -33.52 -6.77
C PHE A 591 -29.35 -32.98 -8.02
N GLU A 592 -30.04 -31.85 -7.86
CA GLU A 592 -30.61 -31.13 -8.98
C GLU A 592 -29.48 -30.57 -9.85
N GLN A 593 -29.43 -31.01 -11.11
CA GLN A 593 -28.36 -30.71 -12.04
C GLN A 593 -28.83 -30.77 -13.49
N GLY A 594 -28.03 -30.19 -14.38
CA GLY A 594 -28.27 -30.27 -15.81
C GLY A 594 -27.00 -30.06 -16.62
N THR A 595 -26.96 -30.68 -17.80
CA THR A 595 -25.94 -30.41 -18.82
C THR A 595 -26.56 -30.03 -20.15
N SER A 596 -25.87 -29.19 -20.91
CA SER A 596 -26.24 -28.87 -22.30
C SER A 596 -25.02 -28.41 -23.07
N VAL A 597 -24.98 -28.72 -24.36
CA VAL A 597 -23.95 -28.18 -25.27
C VAL A 597 -24.33 -26.76 -25.70
N TRP A 598 -23.39 -25.83 -25.59
CA TRP A 598 -23.63 -24.41 -25.82
C TRP A 598 -23.39 -24.04 -27.29
N TYR A 599 -24.33 -24.41 -28.16
CA TYR A 599 -24.20 -24.23 -29.61
C TYR A 599 -24.24 -22.79 -30.11
N ASP A 600 -24.86 -21.87 -29.35
CA ASP A 600 -24.97 -20.45 -29.69
C ASP A 600 -23.84 -19.58 -29.10
N LEU A 601 -22.77 -20.19 -28.56
CA LEU A 601 -21.57 -19.45 -28.18
C LEU A 601 -20.86 -18.89 -29.43
N GLU A 602 -20.54 -17.59 -29.39
CA GLU A 602 -19.73 -16.95 -30.42
C GLU A 602 -18.26 -16.85 -29.99
N SER A 603 -17.38 -17.61 -30.66
CA SER A 603 -15.93 -17.67 -30.39
C SER A 603 -15.07 -17.04 -31.49
N LEU A 604 -15.70 -16.38 -32.46
CA LEU A 604 -15.17 -15.82 -33.71
C LEU A 604 -14.49 -16.83 -34.65
N GLN A 605 -14.60 -18.13 -34.36
CA GLN A 605 -14.05 -19.17 -35.22
C GLN A 605 -14.76 -19.18 -36.59
N THR A 606 -13.99 -19.46 -37.64
CA THR A 606 -14.49 -19.57 -39.02
C THR A 606 -15.02 -20.97 -39.32
N ARG A 607 -14.50 -21.99 -38.62
CA ARG A 607 -14.93 -23.38 -38.76
C ARG A 607 -15.71 -23.80 -37.51
N ARG A 608 -16.71 -24.66 -37.72
CA ARG A 608 -17.45 -25.35 -36.66
C ARG A 608 -16.61 -26.55 -36.23
N ASP A 609 -15.90 -26.41 -35.12
CA ASP A 609 -14.95 -27.40 -34.62
C ASP A 609 -15.44 -27.92 -33.25
N HIS A 610 -15.07 -27.26 -32.15
CA HIS A 610 -15.54 -27.59 -30.81
C HIS A 610 -16.67 -26.68 -30.30
N MET A 611 -17.58 -27.25 -29.50
CA MET A 611 -18.67 -26.59 -28.79
C MET A 611 -18.49 -26.78 -27.28
N PRO A 612 -18.67 -25.73 -26.45
CA PRO A 612 -18.56 -25.87 -25.01
C PRO A 612 -19.65 -26.79 -24.44
N LEU A 613 -19.27 -27.66 -23.52
CA LEU A 613 -20.22 -28.37 -22.67
C LEU A 613 -20.41 -27.60 -21.36
N THR A 614 -21.66 -27.28 -21.02
CA THR A 614 -22.02 -26.60 -19.77
C THR A 614 -22.63 -27.56 -18.76
N TYR A 615 -22.36 -27.31 -17.49
CA TYR A 615 -22.90 -28.06 -16.34
C TYR A 615 -23.35 -27.08 -15.26
N TRP A 616 -24.49 -27.35 -14.65
CA TRP A 616 -24.93 -26.66 -13.44
C TRP A 616 -25.45 -27.66 -12.42
N CYS A 617 -25.29 -27.33 -11.14
CA CYS A 617 -25.83 -28.11 -10.04
C CYS A 617 -26.12 -27.22 -8.83
N THR A 618 -27.27 -27.47 -8.20
CA THR A 618 -27.69 -26.81 -6.98
C THR A 618 -28.01 -27.87 -5.94
N PHE A 619 -27.41 -27.75 -4.76
CA PHE A 619 -27.62 -28.72 -3.69
C PHE A 619 -27.40 -28.13 -2.32
N CYS A 620 -28.02 -28.73 -1.31
CA CYS A 620 -27.79 -28.41 0.10
C CYS A 620 -26.95 -29.52 0.73
N LYS A 621 -25.93 -29.17 1.51
CA LYS A 621 -25.09 -30.13 2.22
C LYS A 621 -24.90 -29.71 3.68
N SER A 622 -25.09 -30.66 4.59
CA SER A 622 -24.73 -30.49 6.00
C SER A 622 -23.23 -30.39 6.13
N GLN A 623 -22.72 -29.22 6.51
CA GLN A 623 -21.29 -28.98 6.70
C GLN A 623 -20.93 -29.04 8.18
N PRO A 624 -19.84 -29.76 8.55
CA PRO A 624 -19.41 -29.84 9.94
C PRO A 624 -18.92 -28.48 10.45
N ALA A 625 -18.78 -28.38 11.78
CA ALA A 625 -18.14 -27.22 12.39
C ALA A 625 -16.68 -27.14 11.92
N THR A 626 -16.27 -25.98 11.42
CA THR A 626 -14.93 -25.76 10.85
C THR A 626 -14.37 -24.44 11.33
N HIS A 627 -13.05 -24.38 11.46
CA HIS A 627 -12.34 -23.17 11.86
C HIS A 627 -11.42 -22.75 10.71
N TYR A 628 -11.50 -21.47 10.33
CA TYR A 628 -10.57 -20.90 9.37
C TYR A 628 -9.83 -19.76 10.07
N HIS A 629 -8.51 -19.83 10.01
CA HIS A 629 -7.67 -18.69 10.31
C HIS A 629 -7.51 -17.91 9.02
N THR A 630 -7.95 -16.65 9.04
CA THR A 630 -7.74 -15.76 7.89
C THR A 630 -7.05 -14.51 8.39
N SER A 631 -5.86 -14.23 7.88
CA SER A 631 -5.28 -12.91 8.03
C SER A 631 -5.88 -12.01 6.96
N VAL A 632 -6.93 -11.26 7.31
CA VAL A 632 -7.57 -10.31 6.40
C VAL A 632 -7.41 -8.92 6.96
N ARG A 633 -6.61 -8.11 6.27
CA ARG A 633 -6.42 -6.70 6.57
C ARG A 633 -7.51 -5.89 5.89
N GLN A 634 -8.56 -5.54 6.62
CA GLN A 634 -9.59 -4.61 6.12
C GLN A 634 -9.05 -3.18 6.19
N SER A 635 -8.26 -2.82 5.18
CA SER A 635 -7.65 -1.49 5.09
C SER A 635 -8.73 -0.41 5.01
N VAL A 636 -8.74 0.50 5.97
CA VAL A 636 -9.63 1.66 5.96
C VAL A 636 -8.99 2.75 5.10
N ARG A 637 -9.59 3.07 3.94
CA ARG A 637 -9.06 4.03 2.95
C ARG A 637 -10.10 5.10 2.61
N PRO A 638 -10.21 6.17 3.41
CA PRO A 638 -11.02 7.31 3.04
C PRO A 638 -10.51 7.94 1.73
N PRO A 639 -11.38 8.56 0.91
CA PRO A 639 -10.98 9.18 -0.35
C PRO A 639 -10.02 10.35 -0.09
N ARG A 640 -9.07 10.55 -1.02
CA ARG A 640 -8.05 11.60 -0.88
C ARG A 640 -8.68 13.00 -0.86
N ASP A 641 -9.74 13.18 -1.65
CA ASP A 641 -10.40 14.47 -1.88
C ASP A 641 -11.71 14.55 -1.09
N LEU A 642 -11.68 14.12 0.18
CA LEU A 642 -12.78 14.33 1.14
C LEU A 642 -13.18 15.80 1.20
N ALA A 643 -14.50 16.04 1.23
CA ALA A 643 -15.06 17.38 1.38
C ALA A 643 -14.55 18.05 2.67
N PRO A 644 -14.37 19.38 2.69
CA PRO A 644 -13.93 20.09 3.89
C PRO A 644 -14.83 19.84 5.12
N THR A 645 -16.13 19.65 4.92
CA THR A 645 -17.10 19.31 5.97
C THR A 645 -16.80 17.95 6.60
N ASP A 646 -16.52 16.94 5.79
CA ASP A 646 -16.22 15.58 6.27
C ASP A 646 -14.89 15.52 6.99
N ARG A 647 -13.90 16.30 6.53
CA ARG A 647 -12.61 16.46 7.23
C ARG A 647 -12.79 17.07 8.62
N LYS A 648 -13.67 18.07 8.74
CA LYS A 648 -14.02 18.68 10.03
C LYS A 648 -14.78 17.70 10.93
N ASP A 649 -15.75 16.94 10.41
CA ASP A 649 -16.45 15.91 11.18
C ASP A 649 -15.49 14.81 11.67
N PHE A 650 -14.57 14.35 10.80
CA PHE A 650 -13.52 13.40 11.19
C PHE A 650 -12.64 13.97 12.31
N ALA A 651 -12.16 15.21 12.17
CA ALA A 651 -11.32 15.87 13.17
C ALA A 651 -12.04 16.01 14.52
N TYR A 652 -13.31 16.43 14.51
CA TYR A 652 -14.15 16.54 15.70
C TYR A 652 -14.32 15.18 16.40
N ARG A 653 -14.61 14.12 15.64
CA ARG A 653 -14.77 12.77 16.19
C ARG A 653 -13.48 12.24 16.81
N VAL A 654 -12.33 12.50 16.19
CA VAL A 654 -11.03 12.11 16.75
C VAL A 654 -10.74 12.89 18.03
N ALA A 655 -11.03 14.20 18.08
CA ALA A 655 -10.88 14.99 19.31
C ALA A 655 -11.80 14.51 20.45
N ALA A 656 -13.00 14.03 20.11
CA ALA A 656 -13.99 13.53 21.06
C ALA A 656 -13.75 12.08 21.53
N LEU A 657 -12.72 11.40 21.03
CA LEU A 657 -12.41 10.04 21.45
C LEU A 657 -12.05 9.99 22.94
N GLN A 658 -12.57 8.95 23.61
CA GLN A 658 -12.17 8.65 24.97
C GLN A 658 -10.67 8.35 25.01
N GLN A 659 -9.99 9.09 25.89
CA GLN A 659 -8.55 9.01 26.02
C GLN A 659 -8.14 7.80 26.86
N VAL A 660 -7.05 7.15 26.46
CA VAL A 660 -6.49 6.02 27.20
C VAL A 660 -5.57 6.54 28.29
N HIS A 661 -5.74 6.04 29.51
CA HIS A 661 -4.96 6.44 30.67
C HIS A 661 -3.46 6.17 30.47
N TRP A 662 -2.59 7.11 30.88
CA TRP A 662 -1.14 7.00 30.70
C TRP A 662 -0.52 5.73 31.32
N LEU A 663 -1.07 5.23 32.42
CA LEU A 663 -0.58 4.02 33.09
C LEU A 663 -0.89 2.70 32.34
N ALA A 664 -1.79 2.69 31.36
CA ALA A 664 -2.11 1.47 30.59
C ALA A 664 -0.89 1.00 29.79
N ASP A 665 -0.64 -0.31 29.66
CA ASP A 665 0.50 -0.83 28.89
C ASP A 665 0.50 -0.31 27.43
N VAL A 666 1.69 -0.09 26.89
CA VAL A 666 1.89 0.52 25.56
C VAL A 666 1.24 -0.29 24.43
N ASP A 667 1.21 -1.62 24.54
CA ASP A 667 0.57 -2.51 23.57
C ASP A 667 -0.96 -2.38 23.60
N ALA A 668 -1.53 -2.38 24.81
CA ALA A 668 -2.96 -2.20 25.03
C ALA A 668 -3.43 -0.81 24.56
N GLN A 669 -2.63 0.22 24.86
CA GLN A 669 -2.89 1.60 24.45
C GLN A 669 -2.87 1.73 22.91
N TYR A 670 -1.87 1.14 22.25
CA TYR A 670 -1.80 1.15 20.79
C TYR A 670 -2.98 0.43 20.15
N ALA A 671 -3.32 -0.78 20.62
CA ALA A 671 -4.44 -1.56 20.11
C ALA A 671 -5.77 -0.80 20.21
N CYS A 672 -6.03 -0.17 21.36
CA CYS A 672 -7.23 0.65 21.57
C CYS A 672 -7.30 1.84 20.60
N LYS A 673 -6.20 2.60 20.48
CA LYS A 673 -6.14 3.80 19.62
C LYS A 673 -6.28 3.47 18.13
N VAL A 674 -5.69 2.36 17.68
CA VAL A 674 -5.86 1.85 16.31
C VAL A 674 -7.32 1.52 16.05
N GLN A 675 -7.98 0.77 16.94
CA GLN A 675 -9.38 0.39 16.77
C GLN A 675 -10.29 1.63 16.68
N GLN A 676 -10.12 2.60 17.57
CA GLN A 676 -10.86 3.86 17.54
C GLN A 676 -10.71 4.62 16.20
N LEU A 677 -9.49 4.68 15.65
CA LEU A 677 -9.24 5.31 14.34
C LEU A 677 -9.88 4.54 13.18
N LEU A 678 -9.82 3.21 13.19
CA LEU A 678 -10.44 2.38 12.18
C LEU A 678 -11.97 2.54 12.20
N ASP A 679 -12.58 2.58 13.37
CA ASP A 679 -14.03 2.73 13.55
C ASP A 679 -14.55 4.07 13.04
N ILE A 680 -13.81 5.17 13.29
CA ILE A 680 -14.13 6.49 12.72
C ILE A 680 -13.91 6.46 11.20
N GLY A 681 -12.74 6.00 10.76
CA GLY A 681 -12.35 6.03 9.35
C GLY A 681 -13.28 5.22 8.44
N ALA A 682 -13.79 4.08 8.92
CA ALA A 682 -14.69 3.21 8.16
C ALA A 682 -15.97 3.93 7.69
N ARG A 683 -16.41 4.98 8.41
CA ARG A 683 -17.58 5.80 8.07
C ARG A 683 -17.37 6.67 6.83
N PHE A 684 -16.12 6.97 6.50
CA PHE A 684 -15.73 7.82 5.38
C PHE A 684 -15.20 7.00 4.18
N VAL A 685 -15.29 5.67 4.23
CA VAL A 685 -14.89 4.81 3.12
C VAL A 685 -16.04 4.69 2.14
N GLU A 686 -15.81 5.14 0.91
CA GLU A 686 -16.76 4.90 -0.17
C GLU A 686 -16.80 3.41 -0.54
N PRO A 687 -17.99 2.84 -0.81
CA PRO A 687 -18.08 1.49 -1.33
C PRO A 687 -17.31 1.38 -2.66
N PRO A 688 -16.58 0.27 -2.89
CA PRO A 688 -15.77 0.12 -4.09
C PRO A 688 -16.64 0.16 -5.35
N GLN A 689 -16.59 1.27 -6.10
CA GLN A 689 -17.24 1.36 -7.41
C GLN A 689 -16.51 0.45 -8.40
N ARG A 690 -17.21 -0.57 -8.91
CA ARG A 690 -16.71 -1.43 -9.99
C ARG A 690 -16.62 -0.60 -11.27
N LYS A 691 -15.44 -0.09 -11.59
CA LYS A 691 -15.19 0.57 -12.88
C LYS A 691 -15.06 -0.50 -13.98
N PRO A 692 -15.87 -0.45 -15.05
CA PRO A 692 -15.80 -1.40 -16.15
C PRO A 692 -14.39 -1.38 -16.78
N THR A 693 -13.88 -2.57 -17.11
CA THR A 693 -12.44 -2.77 -17.35
C THR A 693 -12.01 -2.55 -18.80
N ASN A 694 -12.95 -2.22 -19.71
CA ASN A 694 -12.80 -1.62 -21.05
C ASN A 694 -13.87 -2.20 -21.97
N GLU A 695 -15.00 -1.51 -22.10
CA GLU A 695 -15.97 -1.78 -23.18
C GLU A 695 -15.64 -0.85 -24.35
N TYR A 696 -14.53 -1.14 -25.04
CA TYR A 696 -14.21 -0.42 -26.28
C TYR A 696 -15.14 -0.83 -27.43
N LEU A 697 -15.81 -1.98 -27.29
CA LEU A 697 -16.79 -2.48 -28.25
C LEU A 697 -18.05 -1.60 -28.20
N ALA A 698 -18.43 -1.02 -29.34
CA ALA A 698 -19.64 -0.25 -29.50
C ALA A 698 -20.88 -1.16 -29.40
N ALA A 699 -22.03 -0.57 -29.06
CA ALA A 699 -23.32 -1.25 -29.06
C ALA A 699 -23.62 -1.90 -30.43
N SER A 700 -23.37 -1.17 -31.54
CA SER A 700 -23.56 -1.69 -32.89
C SER A 700 -22.69 -2.92 -33.21
N THR A 701 -21.47 -3.01 -32.66
CA THR A 701 -20.63 -4.21 -32.81
C THR A 701 -21.18 -5.38 -32.02
N ILE A 702 -21.81 -5.11 -30.86
CA ILE A 702 -22.50 -6.13 -30.06
C ILE A 702 -23.75 -6.61 -30.81
N ASP A 703 -24.49 -5.73 -31.47
CA ASP A 703 -25.68 -6.08 -32.26
C ASP A 703 -25.29 -7.04 -33.41
N LEU A 704 -24.20 -6.77 -34.13
CA LEU A 704 -23.68 -7.70 -35.16
C LEU A 704 -23.31 -9.08 -34.58
N VAL A 705 -22.76 -9.12 -33.37
CA VAL A 705 -22.45 -10.39 -32.67
C VAL A 705 -23.73 -11.13 -32.28
N GLN A 706 -24.77 -10.42 -31.86
CA GLN A 706 -26.09 -10.99 -31.57
C GLN A 706 -26.75 -11.53 -32.84
N GLU A 707 -26.77 -10.76 -33.92
CA GLU A 707 -27.33 -11.20 -35.20
C GLU A 707 -26.64 -12.47 -35.73
N ARG A 708 -25.31 -12.53 -35.65
CA ARG A 708 -24.55 -13.73 -36.05
C ARG A 708 -24.86 -14.94 -35.16
N ARG A 709 -25.09 -14.71 -33.86
CA ARG A 709 -25.57 -15.74 -32.93
C ARG A 709 -26.96 -16.23 -33.32
N ASP A 710 -27.86 -15.34 -33.73
CA ASP A 710 -29.22 -15.70 -34.14
C ASP A 710 -29.20 -16.53 -35.43
N TYR A 711 -28.38 -16.18 -36.43
CA TYR A 711 -28.16 -17.01 -37.62
C TYR A 711 -27.58 -18.39 -37.29
N ARG A 712 -26.74 -18.48 -36.25
CA ARG A 712 -26.22 -19.77 -35.78
C ARG A 712 -27.30 -20.64 -35.15
N ALA A 713 -28.19 -20.04 -34.35
CA ALA A 713 -29.36 -20.72 -33.81
C ALA A 713 -30.32 -21.14 -34.93
N TYR A 714 -30.54 -20.28 -35.93
CA TYR A 714 -31.35 -20.55 -37.11
C TYR A 714 -30.82 -21.75 -37.92
N MET A 715 -29.52 -21.77 -38.25
CA MET A 715 -28.92 -22.93 -38.92
C MET A 715 -29.10 -24.23 -38.14
N CYS A 716 -29.04 -24.19 -36.81
CA CYS A 716 -29.31 -25.38 -35.99
C CYS A 716 -30.78 -25.84 -36.09
N GLN A 717 -31.73 -24.90 -36.17
CA GLN A 717 -33.15 -25.22 -36.35
C GLN A 717 -33.41 -25.81 -37.73
N GLU A 718 -32.81 -25.26 -38.79
CA GLU A 718 -32.90 -25.79 -40.15
C GLU A 718 -32.26 -27.18 -40.26
N GLU A 719 -31.11 -27.43 -39.62
CA GLU A 719 -30.51 -28.77 -39.54
C GLU A 719 -31.43 -29.78 -38.83
N GLN A 720 -32.15 -29.36 -37.78
CA GLN A 720 -33.13 -30.21 -37.10
C GLN A 720 -34.36 -30.49 -37.97
N GLU A 721 -34.83 -29.48 -38.68
CA GLU A 721 -35.95 -29.60 -39.60
C GLU A 721 -35.58 -30.50 -40.79
N LEU A 722 -34.34 -30.45 -41.29
CA LEU A 722 -33.83 -31.37 -42.31
C LEU A 722 -33.89 -32.82 -41.82
N LYS A 723 -33.39 -33.08 -40.59
CA LYS A 723 -33.50 -34.41 -39.97
C LYS A 723 -34.96 -34.86 -39.84
N ARG A 724 -35.86 -33.95 -39.42
CA ARG A 724 -37.30 -34.23 -39.29
C ARG A 724 -37.92 -34.60 -40.63
N ARG A 725 -37.65 -33.82 -41.69
CA ARG A 725 -38.13 -34.08 -43.06
C ARG A 725 -37.60 -35.42 -43.59
N LEU A 726 -36.32 -35.71 -43.41
CA LEU A 726 -35.73 -37.01 -43.76
C LEU A 726 -36.41 -38.16 -43.01
N MET A 727 -36.63 -38.03 -41.70
CA MET A 727 -37.35 -39.02 -40.91
C MET A 727 -38.79 -39.23 -41.39
N MET A 728 -39.49 -38.16 -41.76
CA MET A 728 -40.83 -38.27 -42.35
C MET A 728 -40.80 -39.00 -43.69
N ILE A 729 -39.83 -38.70 -44.56
CA ILE A 729 -39.66 -39.37 -45.86
C ILE A 729 -39.39 -40.87 -45.64
N VAL A 730 -38.48 -41.22 -44.72
CA VAL A 730 -38.17 -42.61 -44.36
C VAL A 730 -39.40 -43.31 -43.76
N PHE A 731 -40.16 -42.65 -42.90
CA PHE A 731 -41.39 -43.22 -42.33
C PHE A 731 -42.46 -43.49 -43.39
N VAL A 732 -42.62 -42.58 -44.35
CA VAL A 732 -43.49 -42.80 -45.52
C VAL A 732 -42.97 -43.98 -46.35
N ALA A 733 -41.66 -44.07 -46.59
CA ALA A 733 -41.05 -45.20 -47.30
C ALA A 733 -41.35 -46.53 -46.61
N PHE A 734 -41.17 -46.58 -45.29
CA PHE A 734 -41.45 -47.75 -44.49
C PHE A 734 -42.93 -48.15 -44.54
N ARG A 735 -43.86 -47.18 -44.47
CA ARG A 735 -45.30 -47.41 -44.55
C ARG A 735 -45.75 -47.88 -45.95
N LEU A 736 -45.11 -47.39 -47.01
CA LEU A 736 -45.36 -47.87 -48.37
C LEU A 736 -44.83 -49.30 -48.54
N LEU A 737 -43.61 -49.57 -48.06
CA LEU A 737 -43.02 -50.90 -48.08
C LEU A 737 -43.88 -51.91 -47.32
N SER A 738 -44.39 -51.56 -46.13
CA SER A 738 -45.28 -52.43 -45.34
C SER A 738 -46.62 -52.73 -46.05
N ARG A 739 -46.97 -51.97 -47.08
CA ARG A 739 -48.16 -52.15 -47.92
C ARG A 739 -47.86 -52.76 -49.30
N GLY A 740 -46.61 -53.15 -49.56
CA GLY A 740 -46.17 -53.65 -50.87
C GLY A 740 -46.16 -52.58 -51.96
N GLN A 741 -46.09 -51.30 -51.59
CA GLN A 741 -46.06 -50.15 -52.51
C GLN A 741 -44.68 -49.49 -52.52
N VAL A 742 -44.39 -48.76 -53.60
CA VAL A 742 -43.18 -47.94 -53.73
C VAL A 742 -43.55 -46.45 -53.86
N PHE A 743 -42.57 -45.57 -53.67
CA PHE A 743 -42.74 -44.14 -53.94
C PHE A 743 -43.14 -43.89 -55.40
N THR A 744 -44.16 -43.05 -55.63
CA THR A 744 -44.52 -42.59 -56.98
C THR A 744 -43.60 -41.43 -57.41
N ASP A 745 -43.47 -41.20 -58.72
CA ASP A 745 -42.67 -40.09 -59.26
C ASP A 745 -43.11 -38.71 -58.75
N ALA A 746 -44.40 -38.54 -58.43
CA ALA A 746 -44.91 -37.32 -57.83
C ALA A 746 -44.45 -37.15 -56.37
N MET A 747 -44.44 -38.24 -55.59
CA MET A 747 -43.96 -38.22 -54.20
C MET A 747 -42.44 -38.04 -54.13
N GLN A 748 -41.68 -38.63 -55.06
CA GLN A 748 -40.22 -38.43 -55.13
C GLN A 748 -39.86 -36.99 -55.46
N ARG A 749 -40.56 -36.36 -56.41
CA ARG A 749 -40.37 -34.94 -56.73
C ARG A 749 -40.68 -34.04 -55.54
N LEU A 750 -41.81 -34.25 -54.86
CA LEU A 750 -42.17 -33.47 -53.67
C LEU A 750 -41.15 -33.62 -52.54
N ALA A 751 -40.64 -34.84 -52.32
CA ALA A 751 -39.57 -35.07 -51.34
C ALA A 751 -38.26 -34.37 -51.74
N GLY A 752 -37.91 -34.39 -53.03
CA GLY A 752 -36.77 -33.65 -53.57
C GLY A 752 -36.90 -32.13 -53.41
N GLU A 753 -38.08 -31.57 -53.69
CA GLU A 753 -38.39 -30.15 -53.47
C GLU A 753 -38.26 -29.76 -51.99
N TRP A 754 -38.83 -30.56 -51.07
CA TRP A 754 -38.71 -30.32 -49.63
C TRP A 754 -37.28 -30.34 -49.10
N LEU A 755 -36.41 -31.16 -49.67
CA LEU A 755 -34.99 -31.21 -49.31
C LEU A 755 -34.22 -30.06 -49.97
N ALA A 756 -34.51 -29.72 -51.23
CA ALA A 756 -33.90 -28.59 -51.91
C ALA A 756 -34.22 -27.25 -51.22
N ASP A 757 -35.46 -27.06 -50.76
CA ASP A 757 -35.88 -25.85 -50.06
C ASP A 757 -35.06 -25.60 -48.78
N ILE A 758 -34.76 -26.66 -48.02
CA ILE A 758 -34.01 -26.53 -46.78
C ILE A 758 -32.50 -26.38 -47.04
N ASP A 759 -31.97 -27.01 -48.09
CA ASP A 759 -30.60 -26.80 -48.53
C ASP A 759 -30.37 -25.35 -48.98
N HIS A 760 -31.33 -24.74 -49.70
CA HIS A 760 -31.27 -23.33 -50.07
C HIS A 760 -31.31 -22.41 -48.84
N SER A 761 -32.17 -22.70 -47.87
CA SER A 761 -32.28 -21.97 -46.61
C SER A 761 -30.98 -22.02 -45.81
N LEU A 762 -30.39 -23.21 -45.64
CA LEU A 762 -29.10 -23.41 -44.99
C LEU A 762 -27.97 -22.68 -45.72
N ALA A 763 -27.95 -22.72 -47.06
CA ALA A 763 -26.95 -22.04 -47.86
C ALA A 763 -27.01 -20.51 -47.69
N GLN A 764 -28.20 -19.91 -47.70
CA GLN A 764 -28.39 -18.48 -47.46
C GLN A 764 -27.97 -18.07 -46.05
N ALA A 765 -28.33 -18.87 -45.04
CA ALA A 765 -27.92 -18.63 -43.66
C ALA A 765 -26.38 -18.72 -43.51
N LEU A 766 -25.74 -19.67 -44.17
CA LEU A 766 -24.28 -19.84 -44.16
C LEU A 766 -23.55 -18.67 -44.83
N GLU A 767 -24.09 -18.15 -45.94
CA GLU A 767 -23.56 -16.96 -46.61
C GLU A 767 -23.64 -15.73 -45.70
N ARG A 768 -24.82 -15.45 -45.12
CA ARG A 768 -25.01 -14.37 -44.14
C ARG A 768 -24.10 -14.51 -42.93
N TYR A 769 -23.92 -15.72 -42.43
CA TYR A 769 -22.99 -16.01 -41.34
C TYR A 769 -21.54 -15.65 -41.71
N GLY A 770 -21.12 -15.94 -42.95
CA GLY A 770 -19.84 -15.55 -43.51
C GLY A 770 -19.66 -14.03 -43.60
N GLU A 771 -20.64 -13.31 -44.15
CA GLU A 771 -20.63 -11.85 -44.25
C GLU A 771 -20.52 -11.18 -42.88
N LEU A 772 -21.33 -11.63 -41.91
CA LEU A 772 -21.30 -11.12 -40.53
C LEU A 772 -19.94 -11.38 -39.87
N THR A 773 -19.27 -12.50 -40.19
CA THR A 773 -17.91 -12.77 -39.69
C THR A 773 -16.93 -11.69 -40.14
N VAL A 774 -16.99 -11.29 -41.41
CA VAL A 774 -16.14 -10.23 -41.97
C VAL A 774 -16.51 -8.87 -41.36
N ALA A 775 -17.81 -8.58 -41.24
CA ALA A 775 -18.31 -7.33 -40.67
C ALA A 775 -17.90 -7.16 -39.20
N ILE A 776 -18.03 -8.19 -38.36
CA ILE A 776 -17.61 -8.15 -36.95
C ILE A 776 -16.10 -7.92 -36.83
N ARG A 777 -15.28 -8.60 -37.64
CA ARG A 777 -13.82 -8.39 -37.63
C ARG A 777 -13.45 -6.95 -37.96
N ALA A 778 -14.11 -6.37 -38.96
CA ALA A 778 -13.92 -4.97 -39.32
C ALA A 778 -14.41 -4.03 -38.21
N ALA A 779 -15.57 -4.30 -37.62
CA ALA A 779 -16.16 -3.49 -36.55
C ALA A 779 -15.31 -3.49 -35.27
N VAL A 780 -14.87 -4.66 -34.79
CA VAL A 780 -13.96 -4.80 -33.63
C VAL A 780 -12.65 -4.04 -33.87
N LYS A 781 -12.10 -4.09 -35.10
CA LYS A 781 -10.90 -3.33 -35.46
C LYS A 781 -11.15 -1.83 -35.41
N ARG A 782 -12.26 -1.34 -35.98
CA ARG A 782 -12.64 0.08 -35.96
C ARG A 782 -12.86 0.59 -34.54
N ASP A 783 -13.61 -0.13 -33.72
CA ASP A 783 -13.89 0.21 -32.33
C ASP A 783 -12.62 0.31 -31.49
N ARG A 784 -11.70 -0.65 -31.69
CA ARG A 784 -10.39 -0.63 -31.04
C ARG A 784 -9.58 0.59 -31.45
N VAL A 785 -9.59 0.96 -32.74
CA VAL A 785 -8.90 2.17 -33.23
C VAL A 785 -9.53 3.43 -32.63
N LYS A 786 -10.85 3.59 -32.70
CA LYS A 786 -11.59 4.72 -32.14
C LYS A 786 -11.35 4.89 -30.63
N TYR A 787 -11.31 3.79 -29.90
CA TYR A 787 -10.99 3.80 -28.47
C TYR A 787 -9.55 4.27 -28.21
N LEU A 788 -8.58 3.81 -29.00
CA LEU A 788 -7.18 4.26 -28.88
C LEU A 788 -7.02 5.74 -29.26
N GLU A 789 -7.73 6.22 -30.29
CA GLU A 789 -7.80 7.63 -30.67
C GLU A 789 -8.38 8.49 -29.54
N GLY A 790 -9.52 8.08 -28.97
CA GLY A 790 -10.14 8.78 -27.83
C GLY A 790 -9.25 8.80 -26.58
N LEU A 791 -8.43 7.77 -26.36
CA LEU A 791 -7.41 7.80 -25.31
C LEU A 791 -6.28 8.80 -25.62
N SER A 792 -5.88 8.94 -26.88
CA SER A 792 -4.90 9.93 -27.32
C SER A 792 -5.45 11.36 -27.17
N GLU A 793 -6.71 11.60 -27.57
CA GLU A 793 -7.39 12.87 -27.35
C GLU A 793 -7.51 13.21 -25.86
N ALA A 794 -7.86 12.22 -25.03
CA ALA A 794 -7.93 12.39 -23.58
C ALA A 794 -6.58 12.76 -22.96
N VAL A 795 -5.45 12.39 -23.59
CA VAL A 795 -4.10 12.82 -23.20
C VAL A 795 -3.87 14.27 -23.58
N THR A 796 -4.22 14.68 -24.80
CA THR A 796 -4.08 16.08 -25.25
C THR A 796 -4.95 17.06 -24.45
N LEU A 797 -6.07 16.59 -23.90
CA LEU A 797 -6.94 17.37 -23.02
C LEU A 797 -6.46 17.47 -21.56
N GLN A 798 -5.38 16.75 -21.17
CA GLN A 798 -4.85 16.86 -19.81
C GLN A 798 -4.00 18.11 -19.64
N ASP A 799 -4.24 18.83 -18.55
CA ASP A 799 -3.41 19.96 -18.15
C ASP A 799 -1.98 19.51 -17.77
N LEU A 800 -0.97 20.14 -18.37
CA LEU A 800 0.45 19.96 -18.04
C LEU A 800 0.75 20.27 -16.56
N ARG A 801 -0.06 21.12 -15.92
CA ARG A 801 0.02 21.42 -14.47
C ARG A 801 -0.35 20.23 -13.59
N HIS A 802 -0.93 19.16 -14.16
CA HIS A 802 -1.30 17.94 -13.47
C HIS A 802 -0.54 16.71 -14.02
N PRO A 803 0.81 16.68 -13.88
CA PRO A 803 1.67 15.69 -14.55
C PRO A 803 1.35 14.24 -14.17
N ARG A 804 0.77 13.98 -12.99
CA ARG A 804 0.33 12.62 -12.61
C ARG A 804 -0.90 12.15 -13.39
N ALA A 805 -1.87 13.04 -13.61
CA ALA A 805 -3.07 12.74 -14.39
C ALA A 805 -2.70 12.55 -15.86
N LEU A 806 -1.89 13.47 -16.40
CA LEU A 806 -1.27 13.33 -17.72
C LEU A 806 -0.50 12.01 -17.86
N TYR A 807 0.40 11.69 -16.93
CA TYR A 807 1.18 10.45 -17.00
C TYR A 807 0.33 9.19 -16.85
N ALA A 808 -0.76 9.25 -16.08
CA ALA A 808 -1.74 8.16 -15.99
C ALA A 808 -2.51 7.99 -17.32
N SER A 809 -2.95 9.07 -17.94
CA SER A 809 -3.61 9.07 -19.25
C SER A 809 -2.67 8.60 -20.35
N VAL A 810 -1.41 9.07 -20.37
CA VAL A 810 -0.36 8.65 -21.32
C VAL A 810 -0.09 7.15 -21.18
N ARG A 811 0.02 6.64 -19.94
CA ARG A 811 0.18 5.19 -19.71
C ARG A 811 -1.02 4.38 -20.16
N LYS A 812 -2.23 4.95 -20.08
CA LYS A 812 -3.46 4.31 -20.55
C LYS A 812 -3.53 4.29 -22.08
N ALA A 813 -3.17 5.40 -22.74
CA ALA A 813 -3.17 5.56 -24.20
C ALA A 813 -2.04 4.79 -24.89
N PHE A 814 -0.85 4.73 -24.27
CA PHE A 814 0.34 4.10 -24.82
C PHE A 814 0.85 2.98 -23.89
N PRO A 815 0.28 1.77 -23.93
CA PRO A 815 0.77 0.63 -23.15
C PRO A 815 2.25 0.29 -23.41
N ARG A 816 2.79 0.67 -24.58
CA ARG A 816 4.22 0.55 -24.92
C ARG A 816 5.12 1.56 -24.20
N ALA A 817 4.58 2.69 -23.74
CA ALA A 817 5.28 3.66 -22.88
C ALA A 817 5.26 3.22 -21.40
N ALA A 818 4.46 2.20 -21.04
CA ALA A 818 4.64 1.51 -19.77
C ALA A 818 6.00 0.82 -19.82
N SER A 819 6.86 1.08 -18.82
CA SER A 819 8.21 0.55 -18.79
C SER A 819 8.22 -0.94 -19.10
N SER A 820 9.01 -1.36 -20.11
CA SER A 820 9.28 -2.76 -20.49
C SER A 820 9.71 -3.67 -19.32
N ARG A 821 9.99 -3.09 -18.15
CA ARG A 821 10.37 -3.75 -16.89
C ARG A 821 9.23 -4.42 -16.12
N ARG A 822 7.95 -4.21 -16.45
CA ARG A 822 6.81 -4.87 -15.77
C ARG A 822 5.98 -5.66 -16.75
N SER A 823 6.29 -6.95 -16.89
CA SER A 823 5.34 -7.89 -17.49
C SER A 823 4.03 -7.85 -16.68
N LEU A 824 2.90 -7.72 -17.39
CA LEU A 824 1.55 -7.73 -16.80
C LEU A 824 1.16 -9.10 -16.22
N PHE A 825 1.95 -10.14 -16.50
CA PHE A 825 1.73 -11.49 -16.04
C PHE A 825 2.22 -11.67 -14.60
N GLN A 826 1.37 -12.23 -13.75
CA GLN A 826 1.75 -12.65 -12.40
C GLN A 826 2.10 -14.15 -12.43
N PRO A 827 3.04 -14.63 -11.59
CA PRO A 827 3.32 -16.06 -11.50
C PRO A 827 2.07 -16.83 -11.07
N LEU A 828 1.93 -18.07 -11.53
CA LEU A 828 0.88 -18.98 -11.02
C LEU A 828 1.03 -19.16 -9.50
N PRO A 829 -0.07 -19.41 -8.77
CA PRO A 829 -0.04 -19.55 -7.31
C PRO A 829 0.51 -20.91 -6.85
N ALA A 830 1.67 -21.32 -7.38
CA ALA A 830 2.38 -22.56 -7.08
C ALA A 830 3.75 -22.29 -6.45
N VAL A 831 4.24 -23.25 -5.66
CA VAL A 831 5.61 -23.25 -5.13
C VAL A 831 6.15 -24.67 -5.13
N ARG A 832 7.44 -24.82 -5.43
CA ARG A 832 8.12 -26.12 -5.38
C ARG A 832 8.65 -26.40 -3.97
N LEU A 833 8.36 -27.59 -3.48
CA LEU A 833 8.87 -28.13 -2.23
C LEU A 833 10.35 -28.55 -2.39
N SER A 834 11.00 -28.93 -1.29
CA SER A 834 12.39 -29.37 -1.28
C SER A 834 12.61 -30.66 -2.08
N ASP A 835 11.59 -31.52 -2.20
CA ASP A 835 11.60 -32.78 -2.93
C ASP A 835 11.42 -32.62 -4.46
N GLY A 836 11.20 -31.40 -4.95
CA GLY A 836 10.98 -31.11 -6.36
C GLY A 836 9.52 -31.09 -6.82
N THR A 837 8.59 -31.54 -5.98
CA THR A 837 7.14 -31.51 -6.26
C THR A 837 6.54 -30.14 -5.97
N LEU A 838 5.33 -29.87 -6.47
CA LEU A 838 4.60 -28.65 -6.13
C LEU A 838 3.80 -28.82 -4.85
N ALA A 839 3.66 -27.73 -4.09
CA ALA A 839 2.87 -27.70 -2.87
C ALA A 839 1.43 -28.12 -3.14
N GLN A 840 0.95 -29.06 -2.33
CA GLN A 840 -0.33 -29.75 -2.53
C GLN A 840 -1.55 -29.00 -1.96
N GLY A 841 -1.36 -27.78 -1.44
CA GLY A 841 -2.40 -26.92 -0.91
C GLY A 841 -1.88 -25.59 -0.36
N PRO A 842 -2.79 -24.66 0.03
CA PRO A 842 -2.46 -23.36 0.62
C PRO A 842 -1.58 -23.45 1.87
N GLU A 843 -1.84 -24.40 2.76
CA GLU A 843 -1.05 -24.59 3.99
C GLU A 843 0.38 -25.01 3.69
N ALA A 844 0.57 -26.06 2.88
CA ALA A 844 1.91 -26.52 2.46
C ALA A 844 2.68 -25.42 1.71
N LYS A 845 1.98 -24.63 0.88
CA LYS A 845 2.56 -23.47 0.21
C LYS A 845 3.01 -22.41 1.21
N ALA A 846 2.16 -22.05 2.18
CA ALA A 846 2.47 -21.07 3.22
C ALA A 846 3.65 -21.54 4.09
N LEU A 847 3.68 -22.83 4.47
CA LEU A 847 4.77 -23.43 5.22
C LEU A 847 6.08 -23.38 4.42
N ARG A 848 6.07 -23.77 3.15
CA ARG A 848 7.27 -23.72 2.28
C ARG A 848 7.85 -22.32 2.16
N TRP A 849 6.98 -21.31 1.99
CA TRP A 849 7.41 -19.91 1.99
C TRP A 849 7.95 -19.49 3.35
N THR A 850 7.29 -19.91 4.43
CA THR A 850 7.69 -19.61 5.80
C THR A 850 9.08 -20.16 6.08
N GLU A 851 9.32 -21.45 5.84
CA GLU A 851 10.63 -22.10 6.00
C GLU A 851 11.73 -21.38 5.20
N PHE A 852 11.44 -20.99 3.95
CA PHE A 852 12.42 -20.33 3.10
C PHE A 852 12.85 -18.96 3.63
N PHE A 853 11.91 -18.13 4.09
CA PHE A 853 12.24 -16.80 4.65
C PHE A 853 12.69 -16.87 6.11
N GLN A 854 12.18 -17.84 6.87
CA GLN A 854 12.66 -18.19 8.21
C GLN A 854 14.16 -18.47 8.17
N ALA A 855 14.63 -19.30 7.23
CA ALA A 855 16.05 -19.56 7.07
C ALA A 855 16.86 -18.29 6.74
N GLN A 856 16.29 -17.31 6.04
CA GLN A 856 16.98 -16.04 5.75
C GLN A 856 17.15 -15.17 7.00
N GLU A 857 16.16 -15.12 7.89
CA GLU A 857 16.14 -14.28 9.10
C GLU A 857 16.56 -15.03 10.38
N ALA A 858 17.11 -16.25 10.25
CA ALA A 858 17.36 -17.17 11.37
C ALA A 858 16.15 -17.25 12.31
N GLY A 859 14.97 -17.32 11.69
CA GLY A 859 13.70 -17.30 12.39
C GLY A 859 13.37 -18.64 13.02
N LEU A 860 12.48 -18.60 14.00
CA LEU A 860 11.90 -19.79 14.63
C LEU A 860 10.39 -19.64 14.64
N GLN A 861 9.70 -20.68 14.19
CA GLN A 861 8.26 -20.77 14.34
C GLN A 861 7.96 -20.91 15.82
N VAL A 862 7.09 -20.05 16.34
CA VAL A 862 6.78 -19.97 17.76
C VAL A 862 5.28 -19.88 17.98
N THR A 863 4.82 -20.49 19.07
CA THR A 863 3.48 -20.22 19.61
C THR A 863 3.42 -18.83 20.23
N ALA A 864 2.20 -18.38 20.52
CA ALA A 864 1.98 -17.10 21.17
C ALA A 864 2.66 -17.01 22.56
N ALA A 865 2.66 -18.12 23.31
CA ALA A 865 3.30 -18.22 24.62
C ALA A 865 4.84 -18.21 24.52
N GLU A 866 5.40 -19.01 23.60
CA GLU A 866 6.85 -19.08 23.35
C GLU A 866 7.40 -17.73 22.89
N TYR A 867 6.65 -16.98 22.08
CA TYR A 867 7.03 -15.63 21.67
C TYR A 867 7.18 -14.69 22.88
N SER A 868 6.18 -14.66 23.77
CA SER A 868 6.19 -13.81 24.97
C SER A 868 7.30 -14.19 25.95
N GLU A 869 7.63 -15.48 26.06
CA GLU A 869 8.75 -15.97 26.88
C GLU A 869 10.10 -15.51 26.34
N ARG A 870 10.33 -15.68 25.03
CA ARG A 870 11.54 -15.21 24.34
C ARG A 870 11.73 -13.70 24.46
N PHE A 871 10.64 -12.93 24.34
CA PHE A 871 10.69 -11.48 24.52
C PHE A 871 11.20 -11.11 25.92
N ARG A 872 10.65 -11.74 26.96
CA ARG A 872 11.06 -11.51 28.35
C ARG A 872 12.54 -11.84 28.57
N ALA A 873 13.03 -12.94 28.01
CA ALA A 873 14.44 -13.33 28.13
C ALA A 873 15.40 -12.32 27.47
N SER A 874 15.00 -11.68 26.36
CA SER A 874 15.83 -10.69 25.67
C SER A 874 15.94 -9.34 26.39
N GLY A 875 14.95 -8.98 27.22
CA GLY A 875 14.80 -7.63 27.81
C GLY A 875 15.97 -7.12 28.65
N THR A 876 16.75 -8.01 29.26
CA THR A 876 17.86 -7.67 30.17
C THR A 876 19.00 -6.91 29.48
N ALA A 877 19.20 -7.09 28.17
CA ALA A 877 20.30 -6.48 27.41
C ALA A 877 20.01 -5.03 26.92
N VAL A 878 18.81 -4.48 27.13
CA VAL A 878 18.47 -3.11 26.67
C VAL A 878 19.16 -2.03 27.51
N PHE A 879 19.37 -2.30 28.79
CA PHE A 879 19.85 -1.35 29.79
C PHE A 879 21.13 -1.87 30.46
N PRO A 880 22.23 -2.09 29.72
CA PRO A 880 23.43 -2.70 30.27
C PRO A 880 24.03 -1.88 31.43
N ASP A 881 23.92 -0.55 31.35
CA ASP A 881 24.47 0.40 32.34
C ASP A 881 23.38 1.03 33.24
N GLY A 882 22.15 0.50 33.21
CA GLY A 882 21.00 1.03 33.96
C GLY A 882 20.02 1.89 33.14
N CYS A 883 19.10 2.56 33.84
CA CYS A 883 18.06 3.39 33.21
C CYS A 883 18.68 4.61 32.48
N VAL A 884 18.06 5.02 31.38
CA VAL A 884 18.56 6.07 30.49
C VAL A 884 17.52 7.15 30.26
N PHE A 885 17.95 8.41 30.22
CA PHE A 885 17.10 9.52 29.85
C PHE A 885 17.88 10.56 29.06
N ASP A 886 17.26 11.02 27.98
CA ASP A 886 17.73 12.12 27.13
C ASP A 886 16.49 12.65 26.41
N VAL A 887 16.18 13.92 26.64
CA VAL A 887 15.02 14.58 26.05
C VAL A 887 15.14 14.70 24.53
N ASN A 888 16.36 14.82 23.99
CA ASN A 888 16.59 14.95 22.55
C ASN A 888 16.32 13.65 21.79
N ALA A 889 16.40 12.51 22.49
CA ALA A 889 16.02 11.20 21.97
C ALA A 889 14.50 10.98 21.89
N LEU A 890 13.69 11.84 22.53
CA LEU A 890 12.23 11.72 22.54
C LEU A 890 11.60 12.31 21.26
N PRO A 891 10.51 11.73 20.74
CA PRO A 891 9.80 12.28 19.60
C PRO A 891 9.03 13.55 19.98
N GLY A 892 9.04 14.56 19.11
CA GLY A 892 8.17 15.74 19.21
C GLY A 892 6.85 15.56 18.45
N ILE A 893 5.76 16.15 18.94
CA ILE A 893 4.45 16.07 18.27
C ILE A 893 4.46 16.77 16.91
N GLY A 894 5.12 17.92 16.79
CA GLY A 894 5.29 18.61 15.51
C GLY A 894 6.09 17.78 14.50
N GLU A 895 7.13 17.07 14.96
CA GLU A 895 7.89 16.15 14.11
C GLU A 895 7.00 15.00 13.60
N LEU A 896 6.15 14.44 14.48
CA LEU A 896 5.19 13.39 14.12
C LEU A 896 4.21 13.87 13.05
N GLU A 897 3.65 15.08 13.19
CA GLU A 897 2.79 15.69 12.15
C GLU A 897 3.50 15.72 10.79
N GLN A 898 4.78 16.14 10.75
CA GLN A 898 5.56 16.16 9.51
C GLN A 898 5.74 14.74 8.93
N GLN A 899 5.98 13.73 9.76
CA GLN A 899 6.12 12.35 9.30
C GLN A 899 4.82 11.75 8.75
N LEU A 900 3.66 12.19 9.25
CA LEU A 900 2.35 11.79 8.71
C LEU A 900 2.10 12.42 7.33
N HIS A 901 2.50 13.68 7.09
CA HIS A 901 2.39 14.30 5.77
C HIS A 901 3.26 13.61 4.70
N VAL A 902 4.41 13.06 5.09
CA VAL A 902 5.33 12.33 4.20
C VAL A 902 4.78 10.94 3.81
N ALA A 903 3.81 10.40 4.55
CA ALA A 903 3.21 9.11 4.26
C ALA A 903 2.59 9.08 2.86
N LYS A 904 2.98 8.09 2.05
CA LYS A 904 2.58 7.97 0.63
C LYS A 904 1.22 7.29 0.49
N TYR A 905 0.27 7.98 -0.15
CA TYR A 905 -1.02 7.40 -0.56
C TYR A 905 -0.84 6.17 -1.49
N GLY A 906 -1.85 5.29 -1.49
CA GLY A 906 -1.96 4.11 -2.34
C GLY A 906 -1.03 2.96 -1.96
N LYS A 907 -0.37 3.03 -0.80
CA LYS A 907 0.50 1.96 -0.29
C LYS A 907 -0.28 0.96 0.56
N ALA A 908 0.18 -0.29 0.60
CA ALA A 908 -0.39 -1.33 1.44
C ALA A 908 -0.27 -0.95 2.93
N SER A 909 -1.28 -1.31 3.73
CA SER A 909 -1.27 -1.15 5.19
C SER A 909 -0.61 -2.36 5.86
N GLY A 910 -0.12 -2.16 7.09
CA GLY A 910 0.38 -3.23 7.93
C GLY A 910 -0.75 -4.12 8.49
N PRO A 911 -0.43 -5.05 9.41
CA PRO A 911 -1.42 -5.87 10.10
C PRO A 911 -2.49 -5.07 10.86
N ASP A 912 -2.15 -3.85 11.27
CA ASP A 912 -3.04 -2.87 11.92
C ASP A 912 -4.10 -2.25 11.00
N ALA A 913 -4.05 -2.51 9.69
CA ALA A 913 -4.97 -1.99 8.69
C ALA A 913 -5.02 -0.44 8.54
N ILE A 914 -4.18 0.30 9.26
CA ILE A 914 -4.06 1.77 9.18
C ILE A 914 -3.38 2.14 7.86
N THR A 915 -3.91 3.18 7.19
CA THR A 915 -3.44 3.62 5.88
C THR A 915 -2.96 5.06 5.92
N ALA A 916 -2.13 5.45 4.94
CA ALA A 916 -1.72 6.85 4.79
C ALA A 916 -2.92 7.76 4.46
N GLU A 917 -3.94 7.23 3.78
CA GLU A 917 -5.21 7.92 3.55
C GLU A 917 -5.86 8.36 4.86
N LEU A 918 -6.04 7.41 5.78
CA LEU A 918 -6.67 7.63 7.08
C LEU A 918 -5.86 8.61 7.94
N LEU A 919 -4.54 8.43 8.02
CA LEU A 919 -3.67 9.27 8.84
C LEU A 919 -3.64 10.74 8.36
N ARG A 920 -3.93 10.99 7.08
CA ARG A 920 -3.85 12.31 6.46
C ARG A 920 -5.19 13.02 6.29
N VAL A 921 -6.28 12.46 6.84
CA VAL A 921 -7.58 13.15 6.85
C VAL A 921 -7.50 14.43 7.69
N SER A 922 -6.96 14.32 8.91
CA SER A 922 -6.67 15.43 9.81
C SER A 922 -5.37 15.15 10.58
N VAL A 923 -4.25 15.63 10.05
CA VAL A 923 -2.91 15.32 10.59
C VAL A 923 -2.74 15.78 12.05
N PRO A 924 -3.09 17.02 12.44
CA PRO A 924 -2.92 17.47 13.83
C PRO A 924 -3.67 16.59 14.84
N HIS A 925 -4.91 16.23 14.53
CA HIS A 925 -5.77 15.46 15.42
C HIS A 925 -5.29 14.00 15.53
N VAL A 926 -4.92 13.39 14.40
CA VAL A 926 -4.37 12.03 14.38
C VAL A 926 -3.00 11.97 15.05
N ALA A 927 -2.15 12.98 14.84
CA ALA A 927 -0.85 13.09 15.51
C ALA A 927 -1.05 13.20 17.03
N ALA A 928 -1.91 14.10 17.51
CA ALA A 928 -2.24 14.22 18.93
C ALA A 928 -2.78 12.90 19.53
N HIS A 929 -3.62 12.18 18.77
CA HIS A 929 -4.13 10.87 19.20
C HIS A 929 -3.04 9.81 19.34
N LEU A 930 -2.10 9.73 18.39
CA LEU A 930 -1.05 8.71 18.35
C LEU A 930 0.22 9.10 19.12
N PHE A 931 0.43 10.38 19.40
CA PHE A 931 1.66 10.90 20.01
C PHE A 931 1.91 10.31 21.40
N GLN A 932 0.86 10.09 22.19
CA GLN A 932 0.94 9.44 23.49
C GLN A 932 1.66 8.08 23.44
N VAL A 933 1.37 7.26 22.42
CA VAL A 933 2.04 5.96 22.22
C VAL A 933 3.50 6.17 21.82
N CYS A 934 3.78 7.13 20.94
CA CYS A 934 5.14 7.41 20.48
C CYS A 934 6.04 7.91 21.63
N LEU A 935 5.53 8.84 22.44
CA LEU A 935 6.24 9.39 23.60
C LEU A 935 6.46 8.31 24.66
N LYS A 936 5.43 7.52 24.97
CA LYS A 936 5.53 6.43 25.93
C LYS A 936 6.52 5.36 25.48
N ALA A 937 6.46 4.94 24.21
CA ALA A 937 7.39 3.97 23.64
C ALA A 937 8.85 4.44 23.75
N ALA A 938 9.09 5.73 23.53
CA ALA A 938 10.41 6.34 23.66
C ALA A 938 10.88 6.38 25.13
N LEU A 939 10.07 6.92 26.05
CA LEU A 939 10.40 7.01 27.49
C LEU A 939 10.62 5.62 28.12
N GLN A 940 9.76 4.65 27.78
CA GLN A 940 9.86 3.28 28.26
C GLN A 940 10.97 2.48 27.58
N VAL A 941 11.49 2.96 26.44
CA VAL A 941 12.38 2.21 25.53
C VAL A 941 11.77 0.84 25.22
N LYS A 942 10.48 0.85 24.86
CA LYS A 942 9.68 -0.32 24.48
C LYS A 942 8.66 0.09 23.43
N GLU A 943 8.93 -0.21 22.16
CA GLU A 943 7.93 -0.04 21.11
C GLU A 943 6.81 -1.11 21.21
N PRO A 944 5.56 -0.78 20.81
CA PRO A 944 4.50 -1.75 20.67
C PRO A 944 4.95 -2.98 19.88
N VAL A 945 4.55 -4.18 20.31
CA VAL A 945 4.88 -5.45 19.66
C VAL A 945 4.44 -5.46 18.19
N GLU A 946 3.32 -4.82 17.88
CA GLU A 946 2.81 -4.69 16.51
C GLU A 946 3.70 -3.82 15.60
N TRP A 947 4.59 -2.99 16.18
CA TRP A 947 5.58 -2.20 15.42
C TRP A 947 6.83 -3.00 15.09
N ARG A 948 7.06 -4.12 15.81
CA ARG A 948 8.28 -4.94 15.71
C ARG A 948 8.31 -5.88 14.51
N GLY A 949 7.21 -5.97 13.78
CA GLY A 949 7.02 -6.96 12.73
C GLY A 949 5.95 -6.57 11.71
N GLY A 950 5.53 -7.55 10.91
CA GLY A 950 4.53 -7.30 9.88
C GLY A 950 4.14 -8.52 9.06
N ALA A 951 3.36 -8.26 8.01
CA ALA A 951 2.95 -9.27 7.04
C ALA A 951 3.97 -9.36 5.91
N LEU A 952 4.54 -10.54 5.68
CA LEU A 952 5.54 -10.82 4.66
C LEU A 952 4.85 -11.22 3.35
N LEU A 953 5.15 -10.49 2.28
CA LEU A 953 4.64 -10.76 0.92
C LEU A 953 5.77 -11.24 0.00
N CYS A 954 5.44 -12.25 -0.82
CA CYS A 954 6.33 -12.78 -1.84
C CYS A 954 6.14 -12.00 -3.15
N LEU A 955 7.15 -11.25 -3.59
CA LEU A 955 7.15 -10.64 -4.90
C LEU A 955 8.12 -11.37 -5.84
N ALA A 956 7.61 -11.84 -6.97
CA ALA A 956 8.45 -12.45 -7.99
C ALA A 956 9.43 -11.43 -8.58
N LYS A 957 10.70 -11.83 -8.73
CA LYS A 957 11.74 -11.01 -9.39
C LYS A 957 11.44 -10.80 -10.88
N ARG A 958 10.72 -11.75 -11.50
CA ARG A 958 10.32 -11.75 -12.91
C ARG A 958 8.92 -12.35 -13.03
N ALA A 959 8.15 -11.95 -14.05
CA ALA A 959 6.78 -12.46 -14.25
C ALA A 959 6.72 -13.95 -14.59
N ALA A 960 7.69 -14.46 -15.34
CA ALA A 960 7.86 -15.89 -15.63
C ALA A 960 8.73 -16.59 -14.57
N ALA A 961 8.70 -16.10 -13.32
CA ALA A 961 9.48 -16.72 -12.24
C ALA A 961 9.07 -18.18 -12.09
N ALA A 962 10.06 -19.07 -12.18
CA ALA A 962 9.90 -20.48 -11.87
C ALA A 962 9.32 -20.63 -10.45
N PHE A 963 8.63 -21.74 -10.19
CA PHE A 963 8.03 -22.12 -8.90
C PHE A 963 9.01 -22.17 -7.70
N GLU A 964 10.26 -21.82 -7.92
CA GLU A 964 11.38 -21.81 -6.99
C GLU A 964 11.36 -20.58 -6.08
N CYS A 965 11.46 -20.78 -4.76
CA CYS A 965 11.44 -19.67 -3.79
C CYS A 965 12.54 -18.62 -4.03
N LYS A 966 13.73 -19.02 -4.52
CA LYS A 966 14.85 -18.12 -4.85
C LYS A 966 14.53 -17.07 -5.92
N ALA A 967 13.51 -17.31 -6.74
CA ALA A 967 13.05 -16.40 -7.77
C ALA A 967 12.18 -15.26 -7.21
N PHE A 968 11.90 -15.25 -5.90
CA PHE A 968 11.08 -14.26 -5.22
C PHE A 968 11.92 -13.42 -4.26
N ARG A 969 11.38 -12.25 -3.90
CA ARG A 969 11.85 -11.36 -2.83
C ARG A 969 10.76 -11.27 -1.78
N SER A 970 11.14 -11.33 -0.52
CA SER A 970 10.28 -11.01 0.62
C SER A 970 10.19 -9.50 0.78
N ILE A 971 8.98 -8.99 1.03
CA ILE A 971 8.74 -7.61 1.45
C ILE A 971 7.90 -7.65 2.72
N LEU A 972 8.43 -7.05 3.79
CA LEU A 972 7.72 -6.91 5.05
C LEU A 972 6.82 -5.66 4.99
N VAL A 973 5.51 -5.88 5.06
CA VAL A 973 4.54 -4.79 5.14
C VAL A 973 4.25 -4.52 6.61
N ALA A 974 5.02 -3.58 7.18
CA ALA A 974 4.85 -3.07 8.53
C ALA A 974 3.79 -1.95 8.63
N SER A 975 3.39 -1.62 9.85
CA SER A 975 2.49 -0.50 10.17
C SER A 975 2.95 0.83 9.56
N VAL A 976 2.00 1.65 9.12
CA VAL A 976 2.32 3.02 8.66
C VAL A 976 2.70 3.91 9.84
N VAL A 977 2.15 3.65 11.03
CA VAL A 977 2.44 4.37 12.27
C VAL A 977 3.85 4.02 12.76
N SER A 978 4.21 2.73 12.77
CA SER A 978 5.59 2.33 13.14
C SER A 978 6.62 2.98 12.21
N LYS A 979 6.36 3.00 10.89
CA LYS A 979 7.22 3.69 9.92
C LYS A 979 7.32 5.19 10.17
N ALA A 980 6.29 5.85 10.73
CA ALA A 980 6.38 7.25 11.11
C ALA A 980 7.30 7.43 12.32
N HIS A 981 7.13 6.60 13.36
CA HIS A 981 7.98 6.59 14.54
C HIS A 981 9.45 6.28 14.22
N HIS A 982 9.71 5.25 13.41
CA HIS A 982 11.07 4.87 12.98
C HIS A 982 11.74 5.95 12.12
N ARG A 983 10.98 6.73 11.33
CA ARG A 983 11.54 7.91 10.64
C ARG A 983 11.97 9.02 11.61
N LEU A 984 11.28 9.18 12.75
CA LEU A 984 11.70 10.13 13.79
C LEU A 984 13.04 9.70 14.39
N LEU A 985 13.16 8.45 14.81
CA LEU A 985 14.42 7.91 15.31
C LEU A 985 15.53 8.00 14.26
N ARG A 986 15.23 7.70 12.99
CA ARG A 986 16.19 7.85 11.87
C ARG A 986 16.68 9.28 11.73
N ALA A 987 15.79 10.27 11.86
CA ALA A 987 16.16 11.68 11.78
C ALA A 987 17.12 12.08 12.92
N LYS A 988 16.91 11.56 14.13
CA LYS A 988 17.76 11.80 15.30
C LYS A 988 19.12 11.09 15.22
N LEU A 989 19.19 9.93 14.56
CA LEU A 989 20.45 9.20 14.32
C LEU A 989 21.26 9.76 13.14
N MET A 990 20.65 10.53 12.24
CA MET A 990 21.29 11.00 11.02
C MET A 990 22.51 11.91 11.29
N PRO A 991 22.50 12.88 12.21
CA PRO A 991 23.69 13.70 12.50
C PRO A 991 24.91 12.87 12.94
N ALA A 992 24.70 11.87 13.82
CA ALA A 992 25.76 10.95 14.24
C ALA A 992 26.30 10.14 13.05
N PHE A 993 25.43 9.67 12.16
CA PHE A 993 25.85 8.99 10.93
C PHE A 993 26.66 9.92 10.01
N GLN A 994 26.24 11.17 9.84
CA GLN A 994 26.93 12.15 8.99
C GLN A 994 28.36 12.42 9.47
N GLY A 995 28.58 12.50 10.79
CA GLY A 995 29.93 12.60 11.37
C GLY A 995 30.75 11.32 11.28
N TYR A 996 30.09 10.15 11.19
CA TYR A 996 30.77 8.84 11.21
C TYR A 996 31.04 8.25 9.82
N LYS A 997 30.22 8.55 8.80
CA LYS A 997 30.35 7.97 7.44
C LYS A 997 31.74 8.21 6.82
N THR A 998 32.12 7.38 5.84
CA THR A 998 33.30 7.68 5.00
C THR A 998 32.93 8.69 3.91
N GLU A 999 33.94 9.33 3.29
CA GLU A 999 33.72 10.34 2.24
C GLU A 999 32.93 9.80 1.06
N LEU A 1000 33.22 8.56 0.65
CA LEU A 1000 32.65 7.92 -0.54
C LEU A 1000 31.32 7.20 -0.28
N GLN A 1001 30.75 7.35 0.91
CA GLN A 1001 29.45 6.79 1.25
C GLN A 1001 28.35 7.85 1.13
N SER A 1002 27.51 7.73 0.10
CA SER A 1002 26.44 8.69 -0.21
C SER A 1002 25.03 8.10 -0.28
N GLY A 1003 24.87 6.77 -0.28
CA GLY A 1003 23.59 6.10 -0.59
C GLY A 1003 22.42 6.37 0.36
N GLN A 1004 22.68 6.82 1.60
CA GLN A 1004 21.66 7.04 2.64
C GLN A 1004 21.37 8.52 2.92
N MET A 1005 22.09 9.41 2.22
CA MET A 1005 22.05 10.85 2.40
C MET A 1005 20.98 11.48 1.52
N ALA A 1006 20.29 12.50 2.04
CA ALA A 1006 19.35 13.27 1.25
C ALA A 1006 20.11 14.14 0.22
N GLY A 1007 19.55 14.28 -0.99
CA GLY A 1007 20.08 15.17 -2.03
C GLY A 1007 21.28 14.63 -2.81
N THR A 1008 21.81 13.45 -2.47
CA THR A 1008 22.95 12.82 -3.16
C THR A 1008 22.48 11.68 -4.07
N GLY A 1009 22.74 11.81 -5.37
CA GLY A 1009 22.40 10.80 -6.38
C GLY A 1009 23.52 9.79 -6.64
N VAL A 1010 23.22 8.77 -7.43
CA VAL A 1010 24.22 7.80 -7.92
C VAL A 1010 25.23 8.46 -8.88
N ASP A 1011 24.87 9.61 -9.43
CA ASP A 1011 25.68 10.37 -10.37
C ASP A 1011 27.01 10.81 -9.77
N SER A 1012 27.03 11.27 -8.51
CA SER A 1012 28.27 11.71 -7.84
C SER A 1012 29.31 10.59 -7.74
N LEU A 1013 28.88 9.38 -7.37
CA LEU A 1013 29.76 8.21 -7.31
C LEU A 1013 30.20 7.75 -8.71
N SER A 1014 29.29 7.84 -9.70
CA SER A 1014 29.60 7.49 -11.09
C SER A 1014 30.66 8.43 -11.68
N LEU A 1015 30.57 9.73 -11.39
CA LEU A 1015 31.54 10.75 -11.79
C LEU A 1015 32.90 10.54 -11.11
N LEU A 1016 32.91 10.13 -9.85
CA LEU A 1016 34.14 9.80 -9.13
C LEU A 1016 34.88 8.62 -9.78
N VAL A 1017 34.16 7.52 -10.07
CA VAL A 1017 34.73 6.35 -10.74
C VAL A 1017 35.26 6.72 -12.13
N ARG A 1018 34.51 7.53 -12.89
CA ARG A 1018 34.93 8.06 -14.20
C ARG A 1018 36.22 8.88 -14.07
N THR A 1019 36.29 9.76 -13.08
CA THR A 1019 37.45 10.62 -12.81
C THR A 1019 38.70 9.79 -12.49
N TYR A 1020 38.55 8.74 -11.67
CA TYR A 1020 39.64 7.80 -11.38
C TYR A 1020 40.17 7.12 -12.65
N GLN A 1021 39.29 6.61 -13.51
CA GLN A 1021 39.68 5.97 -14.77
C GLN A 1021 40.41 6.94 -15.72
N LEU A 1022 39.89 8.16 -15.89
CA LEU A 1022 40.52 9.20 -16.72
C LEU A 1022 41.92 9.56 -16.20
N ARG A 1023 42.09 9.66 -14.87
CA ARG A 1023 43.38 9.95 -14.25
C ARG A 1023 44.39 8.83 -14.45
N ALA A 1024 43.98 7.57 -14.26
CA ALA A 1024 44.84 6.42 -14.53
C ALA A 1024 45.29 6.39 -16.00
N GLN A 1025 44.37 6.68 -16.93
CA GLN A 1025 44.67 6.81 -18.35
C GLN A 1025 45.69 7.92 -18.62
N GLN A 1026 45.52 9.11 -18.02
CA GLN A 1026 46.48 10.21 -18.14
C GLN A 1026 47.88 9.83 -17.62
N ARG A 1027 47.94 9.10 -16.50
CA ARG A 1027 49.19 8.60 -15.91
C ARG A 1027 49.78 7.39 -16.64
N ARG A 1028 49.13 6.89 -17.70
CA ARG A 1028 49.47 5.65 -18.40
C ARG A 1028 49.56 4.44 -17.47
N GLN A 1029 48.73 4.44 -16.43
CA GLN A 1029 48.60 3.34 -15.48
C GLN A 1029 47.42 2.45 -15.88
N VAL A 1030 47.58 1.14 -15.69
CA VAL A 1030 46.48 0.18 -15.84
C VAL A 1030 45.52 0.39 -14.66
N SER A 1031 44.22 0.50 -14.93
CA SER A 1031 43.19 0.56 -13.89
C SER A 1031 42.23 -0.62 -14.01
N SER A 1032 41.81 -1.14 -12.86
CA SER A 1032 40.77 -2.15 -12.73
C SER A 1032 39.71 -1.66 -11.75
N LEU A 1033 38.45 -2.01 -12.00
CA LEU A 1033 37.35 -1.76 -11.09
C LEU A 1033 36.75 -3.09 -10.67
N THR A 1034 36.63 -3.30 -9.36
CA THR A 1034 36.04 -4.50 -8.78
C THR A 1034 34.75 -4.11 -8.08
N PHE A 1035 33.65 -4.73 -8.50
CA PHE A 1035 32.33 -4.48 -7.94
C PHE A 1035 31.98 -5.60 -6.96
N PHE A 1036 31.64 -5.22 -5.73
CA PHE A 1036 31.17 -6.14 -4.70
C PHE A 1036 29.68 -5.93 -4.48
N ASP A 1037 28.90 -7.02 -4.48
CA ASP A 1037 27.48 -7.00 -4.11
C ASP A 1037 27.26 -7.94 -2.92
N VAL A 1038 26.57 -7.44 -1.89
CA VAL A 1038 26.33 -8.18 -0.66
C VAL A 1038 25.02 -8.95 -0.80
N LYS A 1039 25.11 -10.28 -0.81
CA LYS A 1039 23.93 -11.16 -0.90
C LYS A 1039 23.01 -10.96 0.31
N ALA A 1040 21.81 -10.44 0.08
CA ALA A 1040 20.77 -10.26 1.10
C ALA A 1040 21.20 -9.39 2.29
N ALA A 1041 21.87 -8.27 2.00
CA ALA A 1041 22.49 -7.36 2.99
C ALA A 1041 21.63 -7.05 4.23
N PHE A 1042 20.36 -6.65 4.06
CA PHE A 1042 19.47 -6.31 5.18
C PHE A 1042 19.11 -7.49 6.10
N TYR A 1043 19.15 -8.71 5.58
CA TYR A 1043 18.78 -9.92 6.33
C TYR A 1043 19.94 -10.51 7.13
N ARG A 1044 21.18 -10.08 6.84
CA ARG A 1044 22.41 -10.66 7.39
C ARG A 1044 23.17 -9.73 8.33
N VAL A 1045 22.61 -8.57 8.66
CA VAL A 1045 23.20 -7.68 9.67
C VAL A 1045 23.23 -8.40 11.02
N ILE A 1046 24.43 -8.52 11.59
CA ILE A 1046 24.68 -9.05 12.93
C ILE A 1046 24.34 -7.93 13.90
N ARG A 1047 23.21 -8.05 14.60
CA ARG A 1047 22.69 -7.01 15.52
C ARG A 1047 23.68 -6.70 16.65
N GLN A 1048 24.42 -7.70 17.07
CA GLN A 1048 25.46 -7.64 18.10
C GLN A 1048 26.69 -6.81 17.67
N ALA A 1049 26.86 -6.50 16.39
CA ALA A 1049 27.92 -5.61 15.91
C ALA A 1049 27.60 -4.12 16.10
N LEU A 1050 26.30 -3.79 16.27
CA LEU A 1050 25.82 -2.41 16.41
C LEU A 1050 25.78 -1.94 17.87
N LEU A 1051 25.68 -2.88 18.81
CA LEU A 1051 25.38 -2.64 20.23
C LEU A 1051 26.35 -3.42 21.12
N LYS A 1052 26.71 -2.86 22.28
CA LYS A 1052 27.51 -3.59 23.28
C LYS A 1052 26.74 -4.81 23.78
N ALA A 1053 27.36 -5.98 23.73
CA ALA A 1053 26.83 -7.18 24.37
C ALA A 1053 26.93 -7.07 25.90
N ALA A 1054 25.98 -7.68 26.62
CA ALA A 1054 26.05 -7.78 28.07
C ALA A 1054 27.23 -8.69 28.48
N PRO A 1055 27.96 -8.40 29.57
CA PRO A 1055 29.13 -9.18 29.99
C PRO A 1055 28.86 -10.68 30.18
N ASP A 1056 27.62 -11.04 30.55
CA ASP A 1056 27.19 -12.41 30.86
C ASP A 1056 26.38 -13.09 29.75
N SER A 1057 26.25 -12.48 28.56
CA SER A 1057 25.54 -13.14 27.46
C SER A 1057 26.38 -14.31 26.93
N GLY A 1058 25.95 -15.55 27.18
CA GLY A 1058 26.68 -16.74 26.77
C GLY A 1058 26.99 -16.76 25.27
N ASP A 1059 28.25 -17.09 24.94
CA ASP A 1059 28.78 -17.11 23.57
C ASP A 1059 28.04 -18.04 22.60
N LYS A 1060 27.24 -18.97 23.14
CA LYS A 1060 26.55 -20.01 22.37
C LYS A 1060 25.63 -19.43 21.29
N GLU A 1061 24.78 -18.46 21.63
CA GLU A 1061 23.82 -17.90 20.66
C GLU A 1061 24.50 -17.08 19.56
N PHE A 1062 25.59 -16.38 19.90
CA PHE A 1062 26.38 -15.60 18.95
C PHE A 1062 27.20 -16.49 18.02
N LEU A 1063 27.83 -17.54 18.56
CA LEU A 1063 28.57 -18.53 17.80
C LEU A 1063 27.66 -19.37 16.88
N GLU A 1064 26.45 -19.73 17.32
CA GLU A 1064 25.43 -20.36 16.47
C GLU A 1064 25.10 -19.48 15.25
N VAL A 1065 24.96 -18.16 15.43
CA VAL A 1065 24.70 -17.23 14.33
C VAL A 1065 25.88 -17.14 13.36
N LEU A 1066 27.13 -17.12 13.83
CA LEU A 1066 28.32 -17.09 12.98
C LEU A 1066 28.53 -18.40 12.22
N TYR A 1067 28.25 -19.54 12.87
CA TYR A 1067 28.26 -20.85 12.22
C TYR A 1067 27.20 -20.95 11.12
N ASP A 1068 25.96 -20.50 11.39
CA ASP A 1068 24.86 -20.44 10.42
C ASP A 1068 25.14 -19.49 9.24
N LEU A 1069 26.00 -18.49 9.43
CA LEU A 1069 26.45 -17.58 8.36
C LEU A 1069 27.53 -18.20 7.46
N GLY A 1070 28.06 -19.37 7.85
CA GLY A 1070 29.13 -20.07 7.12
C GLY A 1070 30.49 -19.38 7.26
N VAL A 1071 30.73 -18.70 8.38
CA VAL A 1071 32.03 -18.09 8.66
C VAL A 1071 33.08 -19.20 8.85
N PRO A 1072 34.20 -19.17 8.12
CA PRO A 1072 35.28 -20.15 8.27
C PRO A 1072 35.80 -20.23 9.71
N ALA A 1073 36.13 -21.43 10.18
CA ALA A 1073 36.55 -21.69 11.57
C ALA A 1073 37.82 -20.93 11.97
N ASP A 1074 38.70 -20.67 11.01
CA ASP A 1074 39.94 -19.89 11.12
C ASP A 1074 39.71 -18.39 11.24
N ALA A 1075 38.63 -17.84 10.67
CA ALA A 1075 38.27 -16.42 10.77
C ALA A 1075 37.44 -16.07 12.02
N LEU A 1076 36.87 -17.09 12.68
CA LEU A 1076 35.99 -16.94 13.83
C LEU A 1076 36.63 -16.22 15.04
N PRO A 1077 37.86 -16.56 15.48
CA PRO A 1077 38.48 -15.90 16.65
C PRO A 1077 38.74 -14.41 16.42
N GLU A 1078 39.23 -14.05 15.22
CA GLU A 1078 39.50 -12.66 14.82
C GLU A 1078 38.18 -11.87 14.71
N LEU A 1079 37.17 -12.45 14.07
CA LEU A 1079 35.86 -11.83 13.90
C LEU A 1079 35.15 -11.62 15.24
N VAL A 1080 35.18 -12.60 16.15
CA VAL A 1080 34.60 -12.49 17.49
C VAL A 1080 35.33 -11.41 18.31
N SER A 1081 36.68 -11.36 18.24
CA SER A 1081 37.47 -10.32 18.92
C SER A 1081 37.14 -8.92 18.41
N HIS A 1082 37.04 -8.74 17.09
CA HIS A 1082 36.67 -7.46 16.49
C HIS A 1082 35.21 -7.07 16.80
N LEU A 1083 34.26 -7.99 16.72
CA LEU A 1083 32.85 -7.72 16.99
C LEU A 1083 32.57 -7.42 18.46
N ARG A 1084 33.30 -8.03 19.42
CA ARG A 1084 33.20 -7.72 20.85
C ARG A 1084 33.65 -6.30 21.20
N ASN A 1085 34.61 -5.79 20.46
CA ASN A 1085 35.17 -4.45 20.67
C ASN A 1085 34.41 -3.37 19.88
N MET A 1086 33.55 -3.74 18.92
CA MET A 1086 32.79 -2.80 18.11
C MET A 1086 31.48 -2.42 18.79
N ALA A 1087 31.37 -1.14 19.15
CA ALA A 1087 30.11 -0.52 19.56
C ALA A 1087 29.84 0.65 18.63
N VAL A 1088 29.56 0.36 17.34
CA VAL A 1088 29.52 1.35 16.25
C VAL A 1088 28.64 2.56 16.58
N LEU A 1089 27.49 2.35 17.24
CA LEU A 1089 26.62 3.45 17.64
C LEU A 1089 27.24 4.32 18.75
N ALA A 1090 27.88 3.72 19.75
CA ALA A 1090 28.59 4.47 20.79
C ALA A 1090 29.80 5.22 20.21
N GLU A 1091 30.57 4.59 19.33
CA GLU A 1091 31.73 5.19 18.64
C GLU A 1091 31.36 6.35 17.72
N SER A 1092 30.14 6.35 17.17
CA SER A 1092 29.61 7.43 16.33
C SER A 1092 28.99 8.58 17.12
N GLY A 1093 29.07 8.56 18.44
CA GLY A 1093 28.54 9.62 19.32
C GLY A 1093 27.04 9.55 19.56
N VAL A 1094 26.38 8.41 19.29
CA VAL A 1094 24.96 8.23 19.61
C VAL A 1094 24.78 8.13 21.13
N GLY A 1095 23.88 8.93 21.71
CA GLY A 1095 23.61 8.93 23.14
C GLY A 1095 23.03 7.61 23.68
N PRO A 1096 23.19 7.30 24.98
CA PRO A 1096 22.74 6.03 25.57
C PRO A 1096 21.25 5.72 25.38
N HIS A 1097 20.39 6.74 25.45
CA HIS A 1097 18.94 6.57 25.25
C HIS A 1097 18.60 6.09 23.83
N MET A 1098 19.19 6.71 22.80
CA MET A 1098 18.99 6.28 21.41
C MET A 1098 19.58 4.89 21.16
N GLN A 1099 20.73 4.56 21.77
CA GLN A 1099 21.29 3.20 21.71
C GLN A 1099 20.31 2.17 22.32
N ALA A 1100 19.70 2.49 23.46
CA ALA A 1100 18.71 1.62 24.10
C ALA A 1100 17.45 1.46 23.23
N GLN A 1101 16.98 2.52 22.56
CA GLN A 1101 15.86 2.43 21.61
C GLN A 1101 16.18 1.52 20.41
N VAL A 1102 17.41 1.62 19.86
CA VAL A 1102 17.87 0.71 18.80
C VAL A 1102 18.06 -0.72 19.32
N SER A 1103 18.48 -0.88 20.58
CA SER A 1103 18.54 -2.19 21.25
C SER A 1103 17.16 -2.83 21.34
N ASP A 1104 16.16 -2.07 21.80
CA ASP A 1104 14.77 -2.54 21.85
C ASP A 1104 14.22 -2.89 20.47
N LEU A 1105 14.55 -2.13 19.43
CA LEU A 1105 14.15 -2.38 18.03
C LEU A 1105 14.44 -3.81 17.57
N PHE A 1106 15.55 -4.37 18.07
CA PHE A 1106 16.04 -5.71 17.73
C PHE A 1106 15.48 -6.82 18.62
N GLN A 1107 14.69 -6.48 19.63
CA GLN A 1107 14.01 -7.45 20.50
C GLN A 1107 12.63 -7.80 19.96
N GLY A 1108 12.29 -9.09 20.01
CA GLY A 1108 10.95 -9.55 19.63
C GLY A 1108 10.55 -9.22 18.19
N SER A 1109 11.50 -9.15 17.25
CA SER A 1109 11.14 -8.97 15.85
C SER A 1109 10.40 -10.21 15.33
N TRP A 1110 9.36 -10.01 14.52
CA TRP A 1110 8.52 -11.11 14.03
C TRP A 1110 7.99 -10.87 12.62
N PHE A 1111 7.58 -11.96 11.95
CA PHE A 1111 6.77 -11.87 10.74
C PHE A 1111 5.71 -12.99 10.69
N ARG A 1112 4.70 -12.78 9.84
CA ARG A 1112 3.78 -13.82 9.36
C ARG A 1112 3.63 -13.70 7.86
N MET A 1113 3.46 -14.82 7.18
CA MET A 1113 3.06 -14.80 5.77
C MET A 1113 1.68 -14.17 5.62
N ASP A 1114 1.51 -13.31 4.61
CA ASP A 1114 0.22 -12.67 4.36
C ASP A 1114 -0.88 -13.69 4.01
N GLY A 1115 -2.08 -13.50 4.56
CA GLY A 1115 -3.22 -14.40 4.37
C GLY A 1115 -3.25 -15.62 5.29
N ALA A 1116 -2.11 -16.32 5.48
CA ALA A 1116 -1.97 -17.49 6.35
C ALA A 1116 -0.49 -17.85 6.61
N GLY A 1117 -0.17 -18.37 7.80
CA GLY A 1117 1.15 -18.90 8.17
C GLY A 1117 1.43 -18.83 9.68
N PRO A 1118 2.38 -19.62 10.20
CA PRO A 1118 2.74 -19.58 11.62
C PRO A 1118 3.43 -18.26 11.98
N LEU A 1119 3.40 -17.90 13.27
CA LEU A 1119 4.19 -16.78 13.79
C LEU A 1119 5.67 -17.16 13.79
N VAL A 1120 6.51 -16.33 13.18
CA VAL A 1120 7.97 -16.52 13.18
C VAL A 1120 8.62 -15.41 13.97
N ALA A 1121 9.33 -15.75 15.04
CA ALA A 1121 10.23 -14.85 15.76
C ALA A 1121 11.59 -14.84 15.06
N THR A 1122 12.19 -13.66 14.85
CA THR A 1122 13.40 -13.51 14.04
C THR A 1122 14.59 -13.10 14.89
N ARG A 1123 15.77 -13.67 14.59
CA ARG A 1123 16.99 -13.47 15.38
C ARG A 1123 18.01 -12.54 14.71
N ARG A 1124 17.94 -12.34 13.39
CA ARG A 1124 18.87 -11.47 12.63
C ARG A 1124 18.16 -10.57 11.62
N GLY A 1125 18.91 -9.60 11.10
CA GLY A 1125 18.46 -8.66 10.07
C GLY A 1125 17.76 -7.42 10.64
N THR A 1126 17.70 -6.37 9.82
CA THR A 1126 17.23 -5.02 10.19
C THR A 1126 15.79 -4.72 9.77
N ARG A 1127 14.95 -5.75 9.53
CA ARG A 1127 13.54 -5.63 9.07
C ARG A 1127 13.44 -4.84 7.74
N PRO A 1128 13.60 -5.51 6.58
CA PRO A 1128 13.57 -4.84 5.28
C PRO A 1128 12.27 -4.03 5.08
N GLU A 1129 12.38 -2.84 4.48
CA GLU A 1129 11.30 -1.82 4.32
C GLU A 1129 10.96 -1.00 5.58
N ASP A 1130 11.64 -1.26 6.69
CA ASP A 1130 11.72 -0.34 7.84
C ASP A 1130 12.62 0.86 7.47
N PRO A 1131 12.17 2.11 7.70
CA PRO A 1131 12.98 3.31 7.48
C PRO A 1131 14.30 3.36 8.25
N LEU A 1132 14.48 2.59 9.33
CA LEU A 1132 15.74 2.51 10.06
C LEU A 1132 16.71 1.49 9.46
N ALA A 1133 16.20 0.52 8.68
CA ALA A 1133 17.01 -0.59 8.19
C ALA A 1133 18.18 -0.16 7.32
N ASP A 1134 17.98 0.90 6.51
CA ASP A 1134 19.01 1.46 5.62
C ASP A 1134 20.14 2.13 6.42
N LEU A 1135 19.79 2.91 7.43
CA LEU A 1135 20.71 3.67 8.25
C LEU A 1135 21.52 2.76 9.16
N LEU A 1136 20.87 1.78 9.81
CA LEU A 1136 21.55 0.80 10.67
C LEU A 1136 22.51 -0.10 9.88
N PHE A 1137 22.12 -0.49 8.66
CA PHE A 1137 23.05 -1.14 7.73
C PHE A 1137 24.22 -0.22 7.37
N ALA A 1138 23.95 1.06 7.10
CA ALA A 1138 24.98 2.02 6.73
C ALA A 1138 26.00 2.26 7.85
N PHE A 1139 25.59 2.32 9.13
CA PHE A 1139 26.51 2.34 10.27
C PHE A 1139 27.43 1.11 10.27
N SER A 1140 26.83 -0.09 10.18
CA SER A 1140 27.59 -1.35 10.14
C SER A 1140 28.59 -1.39 8.97
N PHE A 1141 28.14 -0.94 7.80
CA PHE A 1141 28.95 -0.90 6.59
C PHE A 1141 30.06 0.14 6.66
N THR A 1142 29.83 1.28 7.32
CA THR A 1142 30.84 2.31 7.55
C THR A 1142 32.00 1.76 8.39
N ALA A 1143 31.70 1.02 9.46
CA ALA A 1143 32.72 0.41 10.31
C ALA A 1143 33.60 -0.55 9.49
N TYR A 1144 32.99 -1.35 8.62
CA TYR A 1144 33.71 -2.21 7.67
C TYR A 1144 34.58 -1.40 6.68
N LEU A 1145 34.02 -0.36 6.04
CA LEU A 1145 34.76 0.48 5.09
C LEU A 1145 35.97 1.14 5.75
N ARG A 1146 35.84 1.68 6.97
CA ARG A 1146 36.95 2.27 7.72
C ARG A 1146 38.05 1.25 8.03
N CYS A 1147 37.67 0.02 8.39
CA CYS A 1147 38.62 -1.07 8.60
C CYS A 1147 39.37 -1.42 7.30
N ALA A 1148 38.64 -1.56 6.20
CA ALA A 1148 39.21 -1.82 4.88
C ALA A 1148 40.15 -0.70 4.41
N GLU A 1149 39.76 0.57 4.58
CA GLU A 1149 40.59 1.74 4.26
C GLU A 1149 41.89 1.76 5.07
N ARG A 1150 41.82 1.51 6.39
CA ARG A 1150 43.01 1.41 7.25
C ARG A 1150 43.93 0.26 6.83
N ALA A 1151 43.38 -0.91 6.51
CA ALA A 1151 44.15 -2.06 6.03
C ALA A 1151 44.83 -1.78 4.68
N LEU A 1152 44.14 -1.10 3.76
CA LEU A 1152 44.69 -0.66 2.48
C LEU A 1152 45.80 0.38 2.67
N GLN A 1153 45.59 1.37 3.53
CA GLN A 1153 46.60 2.39 3.88
C GLN A 1153 47.84 1.75 4.50
N ALA A 1154 47.68 0.84 5.46
CA ALA A 1154 48.78 0.14 6.12
C ALA A 1154 49.63 -0.69 5.13
N LYS A 1155 49.03 -1.15 4.03
CA LYS A 1155 49.74 -1.87 2.95
C LYS A 1155 50.23 -0.96 1.82
N GLY A 1156 50.02 0.37 1.91
CA GLY A 1156 50.37 1.30 0.84
C GLY A 1156 49.53 1.16 -0.44
N LEU A 1157 48.33 0.56 -0.33
CA LEU A 1157 47.42 0.28 -1.43
C LEU A 1157 46.21 1.25 -1.48
N SER A 1158 46.22 2.31 -0.68
CA SER A 1158 45.14 3.30 -0.67
C SER A 1158 45.14 4.16 -1.92
N THR A 1159 43.99 4.29 -2.59
CA THR A 1159 43.83 5.17 -3.74
C THR A 1159 43.69 6.62 -3.28
N GLN A 1160 44.75 7.43 -3.40
CA GLN A 1160 44.66 8.88 -3.17
C GLN A 1160 44.40 9.63 -4.48
N LEU A 1161 43.33 10.42 -4.50
CA LEU A 1161 43.17 11.47 -5.50
C LEU A 1161 43.88 12.71 -4.95
N ASP A 1162 45.04 13.08 -5.49
CA ASP A 1162 45.71 14.33 -5.07
C ASP A 1162 44.75 15.52 -5.23
N ALA A 1163 44.84 16.48 -4.33
CA ALA A 1163 44.07 17.73 -4.36
C ALA A 1163 44.13 18.39 -5.75
N PRO A 1164 43.06 19.07 -6.19
CA PRO A 1164 43.05 19.78 -7.46
C PRO A 1164 44.20 20.80 -7.49
N ARG A 1165 44.90 20.90 -8.63
CA ARG A 1165 46.04 21.84 -8.82
C ARG A 1165 45.63 23.31 -8.78
N HIS A 1166 44.33 23.59 -8.86
CA HIS A 1166 43.74 24.92 -8.80
C HIS A 1166 42.61 24.89 -7.77
N GLU A 1167 42.60 25.86 -6.86
CA GLU A 1167 41.43 26.08 -6.00
C GLU A 1167 40.22 26.37 -6.88
N VAL A 1168 39.09 25.73 -6.57
CA VAL A 1168 37.82 26.10 -7.17
C VAL A 1168 37.50 27.52 -6.67
N PRO A 1169 37.26 28.50 -7.55
CA PRO A 1169 36.93 29.86 -7.11
C PRO A 1169 35.74 29.82 -6.15
N ALA A 1170 35.86 30.50 -5.01
CA ALA A 1170 34.92 30.47 -3.88
C ALA A 1170 33.48 30.98 -4.16
N GLY A 1171 33.04 31.01 -5.42
CA GLY A 1171 31.71 31.47 -5.84
C GLY A 1171 30.83 30.40 -6.52
N LEU A 1172 31.30 29.15 -6.65
CA LEU A 1172 30.56 28.07 -7.34
C LEU A 1172 29.77 27.15 -6.41
N GLU A 1173 29.82 27.34 -5.09
CA GLU A 1173 29.16 26.45 -4.12
C GLU A 1173 27.62 26.63 -4.03
N THR A 1174 27.03 27.63 -4.69
CA THR A 1174 25.59 27.94 -4.54
C THR A 1174 24.80 28.11 -5.84
N SER A 1175 25.38 27.94 -7.03
CA SER A 1175 24.58 28.03 -8.27
C SER A 1175 23.84 26.72 -8.54
N ALA A 1176 22.51 26.76 -8.45
CA ALA A 1176 21.63 25.78 -9.08
C ALA A 1176 22.15 25.45 -10.49
N GLY A 1177 22.17 24.16 -10.84
CA GLY A 1177 22.80 23.64 -12.06
C GLY A 1177 22.46 24.44 -13.32
N PRO A 1178 23.35 24.46 -14.33
CA PRO A 1178 23.20 25.30 -15.50
C PRO A 1178 21.82 25.09 -16.14
N LYS A 1179 21.10 26.19 -16.40
CA LYS A 1179 19.89 26.15 -17.23
C LYS A 1179 20.22 25.42 -18.53
N PRO A 1180 19.35 24.52 -19.02
CA PRO A 1180 19.52 23.95 -20.34
C PRO A 1180 19.60 25.10 -21.36
N PRO A 1181 20.47 25.01 -22.37
CA PRO A 1181 20.62 26.08 -23.35
C PRO A 1181 19.27 26.36 -24.00
N GLU A 1182 18.89 27.64 -24.03
CA GLU A 1182 17.74 28.11 -24.79
C GLU A 1182 17.87 27.64 -26.23
N ALA A 1183 16.82 26.98 -26.73
CA ALA A 1183 16.75 26.54 -28.11
C ALA A 1183 16.76 27.80 -29.00
N ALA A 1184 17.92 28.12 -29.55
CA ALA A 1184 18.05 29.08 -30.62
C ALA A 1184 17.27 28.56 -31.83
N SER A 1185 16.22 29.30 -32.21
CA SER A 1185 15.52 29.15 -33.47
C SER A 1185 16.48 29.46 -34.63
N GLY A 1186 16.92 28.43 -35.32
CA GLY A 1186 17.66 28.50 -36.59
C GLY A 1186 17.01 27.59 -37.64
N PRO A 1187 17.07 27.95 -38.93
CA PRO A 1187 16.07 27.57 -39.91
C PRO A 1187 16.24 26.15 -40.45
N GLU A 1188 15.11 25.57 -40.85
CA GLU A 1188 14.94 24.29 -41.52
C GLU A 1188 15.87 24.13 -42.73
N THR A 1189 16.59 23.01 -42.80
CA THR A 1189 17.03 22.41 -44.07
C THR A 1189 17.13 20.88 -43.92
N PRO A 1190 16.78 20.09 -44.95
CA PRO A 1190 16.62 18.64 -44.84
C PRO A 1190 17.85 17.87 -45.36
N ALA A 1191 18.34 16.88 -44.62
CA ALA A 1191 19.27 15.86 -45.12
C ALA A 1191 19.16 14.63 -44.18
N GLN A 1192 18.56 13.54 -44.67
CA GLN A 1192 19.22 12.36 -45.25
C GLN A 1192 19.76 11.37 -44.20
N ASP A 1193 19.22 10.15 -44.30
CA ASP A 1193 19.66 8.93 -43.65
C ASP A 1193 21.18 8.72 -43.83
N ASP A 1194 21.90 8.44 -42.73
CA ASP A 1194 22.70 7.22 -42.57
C ASP A 1194 23.45 7.16 -41.22
N ALA A 1195 23.74 5.92 -40.81
CA ALA A 1195 24.65 5.48 -39.74
C ALA A 1195 24.14 5.52 -38.28
N ALA A 1196 23.33 4.51 -37.95
CA ALA A 1196 23.14 4.03 -36.59
C ALA A 1196 24.45 3.45 -36.00
N SER A 1197 25.10 4.17 -35.08
CA SER A 1197 26.06 3.59 -34.13
C SER A 1197 25.43 3.54 -32.73
N THR A 1198 25.18 2.32 -32.29
CA THR A 1198 24.38 2.02 -31.10
C THR A 1198 25.29 1.99 -29.86
N ILE A 1199 25.40 3.09 -29.13
CA ILE A 1199 26.00 3.08 -27.77
C ILE A 1199 24.91 2.69 -26.76
N LYS A 1200 24.80 1.39 -26.47
CA LYS A 1200 23.99 0.86 -25.36
C LYS A 1200 24.67 1.18 -24.03
N VAL A 1201 24.30 2.29 -23.39
CA VAL A 1201 24.55 2.49 -21.96
C VAL A 1201 23.56 1.64 -21.17
N LYS A 1202 23.98 0.45 -20.74
CA LYS A 1202 23.29 -0.31 -19.70
C LYS A 1202 23.54 0.38 -18.35
N SER A 1203 22.59 1.17 -17.89
CA SER A 1203 22.49 1.57 -16.49
C SER A 1203 21.94 0.39 -15.67
N LEU A 1204 22.77 -0.11 -14.75
CA LEU A 1204 22.44 -1.15 -13.77
C LEU A 1204 21.52 -0.60 -12.68
#